data_AF-A0A4Q7ZSK1-F1
#
_entry.id   AF-A0A4Q7ZSK1-F1
#
_cell.length_a   1.000
_cell.length_b   1.000
_cell.length_c   1.000
_cell.angle_alpha   90.00
_cell.angle_beta   90.00
_cell.angle_gamma   90.00
#
_symmetry.space_group_name_H-M   'P 1'
#
loop_
_entity.id
_entity.type
_entity.pdbx_description
1 polymer ?
#
loop_
_entity_poly.entity_id
_entity_poly.type
_entity_poly.pdbx_seq_one_letter_code
_entity_poly.pdbx_strand_id
1 'polypeptide(L)'
;MTTIEDAPTAEGRSVPLPTSPAPDPEPAGVPALGRQLFHVARPQLLSRLEARHARLTVVSAPAGWGKTTLLASWTHRQQSPVAWVAGGSRAGFWHRLTTAVATSTPILAEAAATADPADGPARLAGMLGDTSSPLAIVVDDCNDVASPDALADLAQVVRISSGPVRLVLACRGTPALPLHRWRMDRQLVTLGEDELAFSIDEAADLFAGQEVALPRLAVADLHAQMEGWATGLRLAATALAHHAEPAPAPLDAGAIDLIADYLGAEVLARLDPQVRRMLVEASVAERLTAGLLNTLTDRVDGAAVLADLQRQGAFIRRYPAPGDWYRLHPMLSRVLYREFTRHDRDRVGGAHRRAADWYLIQGPPIEALRHLLAAREWERAADVLHRHWPDITIGSRRLDVGPIVSSLPGPDAPAHVVLAMAAERLDAGDTASARYLLHLAEADPDEGEPAASIMTAFRLATARLDGHLHRACSTAAEILAEPAVESSAADMLRPLALLSLGAAKLHLGQPTEAFRCLGEAQNLARRRDLAHVEISATSHLAAWYAALGHLHDAVRTARKALELAARLGLGQVTDLSWSRLALAEAYFQWDRLDDAWFCADAALDSSCGDRLIQLTGTILQTRIRVATGWLTEAHDALRAADHECGTADLPAPARRALALAEAELRLACGDPAAAHERLRSWPDAEPLPAQAAVVEGSVLLAEGQPAAAITVVAPYLTRADTGTSLTCRAHAGLVAALAGKATGHRDQVMHGLGVAMKVADEEGHRRCFTAGGHAVQALIESVGPAMSAYPPVVAALTATIDPLVAEASGPHLSSHQGAGSAIVGTLVEPLTSRERTVLRYLQGTLSHVEIAALLYISVNTVKTHVKNIYRKLGADRRKEAVRLARELRLL
;
A
#
# COMPACT_ATOMS: atom_id res chain seq x y z
N MET A 1 69.39 18.21 43.13
CA MET A 1 70.30 17.11 43.52
C MET A 1 70.04 15.97 42.55
N THR A 2 70.72 15.97 41.39
CA THR A 2 71.98 15.24 41.09
C THR A 2 71.73 13.72 40.98
N THR A 3 72.05 12.98 39.91
CA THR A 3 72.67 13.16 38.56
C THR A 3 72.68 11.72 37.99
N ILE A 4 72.19 11.42 36.77
CA ILE A 4 72.85 11.43 35.45
C ILE A 4 74.06 10.46 35.31
N GLU A 5 73.93 9.51 34.38
CA GLU A 5 74.93 9.03 33.40
C GLU A 5 74.16 8.95 32.05
N ASP A 6 74.31 9.85 31.07
CA ASP A 6 75.35 10.03 30.02
C ASP A 6 75.68 8.75 29.23
N ALA A 7 75.78 8.66 27.89
CA ALA A 7 75.62 9.46 26.65
C ALA A 7 75.90 8.44 25.46
N PRO A 8 75.93 8.73 24.13
CA PRO A 8 75.87 10.02 23.44
C PRO A 8 74.97 10.09 22.17
N THR A 9 74.90 11.30 21.65
CA THR A 9 74.31 11.77 20.39
C THR A 9 75.00 11.23 19.13
N ALA A 10 74.22 10.90 18.10
CA ALA A 10 74.70 10.78 16.72
C ALA A 10 73.66 11.34 15.73
N GLU A 11 74.13 12.26 14.90
CA GLU A 11 73.42 12.98 13.85
C GLU A 11 72.79 12.02 12.82
N GLY A 12 71.45 12.02 12.75
CA GLY A 12 70.71 11.31 11.71
C GLY A 12 70.58 12.17 10.45
N ARG A 13 71.48 11.97 9.49
CA ARG A 13 71.33 12.44 8.10
C ARG A 13 69.92 12.12 7.59
N SER A 14 69.22 13.15 7.11
CA SER A 14 68.00 13.06 6.33
C SER A 14 68.24 12.23 5.06
N VAL A 15 67.89 10.95 5.11
CA VAL A 15 67.69 10.12 3.91
C VAL A 15 66.24 10.34 3.49
N PRO A 16 65.95 10.85 2.28
CA PRO A 16 64.59 10.89 1.79
C PRO A 16 64.14 9.45 1.54
N LEU A 17 63.29 8.92 2.41
CA LEU A 17 62.55 7.70 2.14
C LEU A 17 61.68 7.97 0.90
N PRO A 18 61.77 7.16 -0.16
CA PRO A 18 60.91 7.32 -1.31
C PRO A 18 59.48 7.10 -0.83
N THR A 19 58.64 8.13 -0.97
CA THR A 19 57.19 8.01 -0.95
C THR A 19 56.76 7.15 -2.12
N SER A 20 56.91 5.84 -1.99
CA SER A 20 56.16 4.91 -2.82
C SER A 20 54.71 5.00 -2.34
N PRO A 21 53.74 5.35 -3.19
CA PRO A 21 52.34 5.20 -2.81
C PRO A 21 52.15 3.74 -2.39
N ALA A 22 51.42 3.52 -1.29
CA ALA A 22 50.96 2.18 -0.94
C ALA A 22 50.31 1.58 -2.20
N PRO A 23 50.62 0.32 -2.57
CA PRO A 23 49.99 -0.29 -3.73
C PRO A 23 48.48 -0.24 -3.53
N ASP A 24 47.78 0.38 -4.47
CA ASP A 24 46.32 0.35 -4.52
C ASP A 24 45.88 -1.12 -4.42
N PRO A 25 44.87 -1.45 -3.58
CA PRO A 25 44.42 -2.83 -3.43
C PRO A 25 44.02 -3.41 -4.79
N GLU A 26 44.39 -4.67 -5.02
CA GLU A 26 44.01 -5.46 -6.19
C GLU A 26 42.50 -5.36 -6.49
N PRO A 27 42.06 -5.51 -7.75
CA PRO A 27 40.65 -5.51 -8.09
C PRO A 27 39.89 -6.52 -7.22
N ALA A 28 38.92 -6.04 -6.44
CA ALA A 28 38.08 -6.90 -5.63
C ALA A 28 37.32 -7.86 -6.56
N GLY A 29 37.70 -9.15 -6.53
CA GLY A 29 36.98 -10.20 -7.24
C GLY A 29 35.53 -10.29 -6.76
N VAL A 30 34.69 -11.02 -7.51
CA VAL A 30 33.29 -11.25 -7.14
C VAL A 30 33.23 -11.75 -5.68
N PRO A 31 32.47 -11.08 -4.78
CA PRO A 31 32.40 -11.48 -3.39
C PRO A 31 31.97 -12.94 -3.26
N ALA A 32 32.73 -13.75 -2.52
CA ALA A 32 32.34 -15.11 -2.26
C ALA A 32 31.02 -15.13 -1.45
N LEU A 33 30.00 -15.81 -1.97
CA LEU A 33 28.81 -16.12 -1.18
C LEU A 33 29.27 -17.04 -0.03
N GLY A 34 29.35 -16.48 1.18
CA GLY A 34 29.87 -17.19 2.35
C GLY A 34 29.11 -18.50 2.55
N ARG A 35 29.80 -19.64 2.44
CA ARG A 35 29.22 -20.99 2.61
C ARG A 35 28.60 -21.23 4.00
N GLN A 36 28.84 -20.34 4.97
CA GLN A 36 28.35 -20.44 6.34
C GLN A 36 27.11 -19.60 6.64
N LEU A 37 26.65 -18.75 5.71
CA LEU A 37 25.49 -17.87 5.94
C LEU A 37 24.29 -18.36 5.11
N PHE A 38 23.16 -18.59 5.77
CA PHE A 38 21.91 -18.93 5.09
C PHE A 38 21.52 -17.81 4.10
N HIS A 39 21.29 -18.18 2.84
CA HIS A 39 20.98 -17.27 1.74
C HIS A 39 19.53 -17.47 1.27
N VAL A 40 18.71 -16.43 1.42
CA VAL A 40 17.32 -16.43 0.93
C VAL A 40 17.31 -16.27 -0.59
N ALA A 41 16.65 -17.19 -1.30
CA ALA A 41 16.59 -17.17 -2.75
C ALA A 41 15.60 -16.11 -3.25
N ARG A 42 16.03 -15.22 -4.15
CA ARG A 42 15.20 -14.12 -4.69
C ARG A 42 15.00 -14.22 -6.21
N PRO A 43 14.33 -15.27 -6.71
CA PRO A 43 14.28 -15.60 -8.14
C PRO A 43 13.64 -14.49 -9.00
N GLN A 44 12.68 -13.74 -8.44
CA GLN A 44 12.01 -12.65 -9.16
C GLN A 44 12.96 -11.48 -9.45
N LEU A 45 13.80 -11.09 -8.48
CA LEU A 45 14.80 -10.03 -8.65
C LEU A 45 15.92 -10.46 -9.59
N LEU A 46 16.36 -11.72 -9.48
CA LEU A 46 17.35 -12.30 -10.39
C LEU A 46 16.83 -12.30 -11.85
N SER A 47 15.56 -12.67 -12.05
CA SER A 47 14.92 -12.63 -13.38
C SER A 47 14.87 -11.21 -13.96
N ARG A 48 14.62 -10.19 -13.12
CA ARG A 48 14.68 -8.77 -13.53
C ARG A 48 16.10 -8.34 -13.88
N LEU A 49 17.09 -8.81 -13.13
CA LEU A 49 18.51 -8.61 -13.45
C LEU A 49 18.93 -9.38 -14.70
N GLU A 50 18.24 -10.42 -15.15
CA GLU A 50 18.56 -11.17 -16.37
C GLU A 50 17.93 -10.58 -17.65
N ALA A 51 17.10 -9.54 -17.53
CA ALA A 51 16.45 -8.89 -18.67
C ALA A 51 17.46 -8.33 -19.70
N ARG A 52 17.57 -8.99 -20.86
CA ARG A 52 18.60 -8.73 -21.90
C ARG A 52 18.51 -7.38 -22.63
N HIS A 53 17.45 -6.60 -22.40
CA HIS A 53 17.20 -5.34 -23.12
C HIS A 53 17.81 -4.10 -22.45
N ALA A 54 18.24 -4.20 -21.20
CA ALA A 54 18.76 -3.05 -20.44
C ALA A 54 20.28 -3.00 -20.47
N ARG A 55 20.83 -1.86 -20.93
CA ARG A 55 22.28 -1.60 -20.91
C ARG A 55 22.74 -0.98 -19.59
N LEU A 56 21.84 -0.32 -18.88
CA LEU A 56 22.08 0.24 -17.54
C LEU A 56 21.10 -0.37 -16.54
N THR A 57 21.62 -0.94 -15.46
CA THR A 57 20.84 -1.37 -14.31
C THR A 57 21.31 -0.63 -13.08
N VAL A 58 20.39 0.03 -12.38
CA VAL A 58 20.67 0.76 -11.14
C VAL A 58 19.95 0.05 -9.99
N VAL A 59 20.72 -0.45 -9.04
CA VAL A 59 20.26 -1.04 -7.79
C VAL A 59 20.50 -0.02 -6.69
N SER A 60 19.45 0.67 -6.25
CA SER A 60 19.54 1.82 -5.34
C SER A 60 18.72 1.56 -4.08
N ALA A 61 19.43 1.36 -2.97
CA ALA A 61 18.83 1.25 -1.64
C ALA A 61 19.91 1.56 -0.58
N PRO A 62 19.53 1.95 0.64
CA PRO A 62 20.52 2.28 1.67
C PRO A 62 21.35 1.05 2.11
N ALA A 63 22.21 1.20 3.13
CA ALA A 63 23.10 0.13 3.57
C ALA A 63 22.32 -1.06 4.17
N GLY A 64 22.60 -2.29 3.71
CA GLY A 64 22.02 -3.50 4.30
C GLY A 64 20.73 -4.06 3.66
N TRP A 65 20.26 -3.54 2.52
CA TRP A 65 19.14 -4.13 1.74
C TRP A 65 19.57 -5.30 0.84
N GLY A 66 20.80 -5.81 1.00
CA GLY A 66 21.28 -6.98 0.25
C GLY A 66 21.66 -6.70 -1.21
N LYS A 67 22.00 -5.45 -1.58
CA LYS A 67 22.44 -5.07 -2.93
C LYS A 67 23.62 -5.94 -3.42
N THR A 68 24.72 -5.94 -2.67
CA THR A 68 25.94 -6.71 -2.97
C THR A 68 25.65 -8.20 -3.03
N THR A 69 24.86 -8.74 -2.10
CA THR A 69 24.47 -10.16 -2.08
C THR A 69 23.63 -10.55 -3.30
N LEU A 70 22.66 -9.72 -3.67
CA LEU A 70 21.82 -9.93 -4.86
C LEU A 70 22.69 -9.93 -6.13
N LEU A 71 23.59 -8.96 -6.27
CA LEU A 71 24.48 -8.86 -7.41
C LEU A 71 25.48 -10.02 -7.46
N ALA A 72 26.06 -10.43 -6.34
CA ALA A 72 26.93 -11.61 -6.26
C ALA A 72 26.19 -12.88 -6.69
N SER A 73 24.97 -13.10 -6.17
CA SER A 73 24.10 -14.22 -6.54
C SER A 73 23.76 -14.24 -8.03
N TRP A 74 23.50 -13.06 -8.61
CA TRP A 74 23.30 -12.89 -10.05
C TRP A 74 24.58 -13.22 -10.84
N THR A 75 25.74 -12.70 -10.44
CA THR A 75 27.01 -12.95 -11.15
C THR A 75 27.39 -14.42 -11.17
N HIS A 76 27.13 -15.18 -10.10
CA HIS A 76 27.38 -16.62 -10.06
C HIS A 76 26.48 -17.43 -11.00
N ARG A 77 25.32 -16.88 -11.41
CA ARG A 77 24.42 -17.51 -12.39
C ARG A 77 24.69 -17.08 -13.83
N GLN A 78 25.49 -16.03 -14.03
CA GLN A 78 25.79 -15.52 -15.36
C GLN A 78 26.82 -16.38 -16.08
N GLN A 79 26.57 -16.63 -17.36
CA GLN A 79 27.52 -17.29 -18.26
C GLN A 79 28.45 -16.29 -18.97
N SER A 80 28.12 -14.99 -18.91
CA SER A 80 28.93 -13.93 -19.52
C SER A 80 30.03 -13.45 -18.56
N PRO A 81 31.20 -13.05 -19.08
CA PRO A 81 32.25 -12.40 -18.29
C PRO A 81 31.73 -11.21 -17.48
N VAL A 82 32.19 -11.10 -16.23
CA VAL A 82 31.84 -10.02 -15.31
C VAL A 82 33.12 -9.31 -14.83
N ALA A 83 33.15 -7.99 -14.98
CA ALA A 83 34.13 -7.12 -14.34
C ALA A 83 33.49 -6.49 -13.09
N TRP A 84 33.96 -6.86 -11.90
CA TRP A 84 33.47 -6.34 -10.63
C TRP A 84 34.45 -5.31 -10.06
N VAL A 85 33.96 -4.15 -9.66
CA VAL A 85 34.78 -3.03 -9.19
C VAL A 85 34.09 -2.32 -8.04
N ALA A 86 34.82 -2.06 -6.96
CA ALA A 86 34.36 -1.17 -5.90
C ALA A 86 34.67 0.30 -6.22
N GLY A 87 33.89 1.22 -5.65
CA GLY A 87 34.12 2.68 -5.72
C GLY A 87 35.50 3.15 -5.21
N GLY A 88 35.71 4.47 -5.08
CA GLY A 88 36.93 5.08 -4.54
C GLY A 88 37.42 6.32 -5.30
N SER A 89 38.68 6.71 -5.10
CA SER A 89 39.31 7.87 -5.76
C SER A 89 39.20 7.79 -7.30
N ARG A 90 39.08 8.92 -8.01
CA ARG A 90 38.90 8.93 -9.48
C ARG A 90 40.01 8.16 -10.22
N ALA A 91 41.27 8.41 -9.86
CA ALA A 91 42.42 7.72 -10.48
C ALA A 91 42.43 6.22 -10.16
N GLY A 92 42.22 5.85 -8.89
CA GLY A 92 42.17 4.45 -8.47
C GLY A 92 40.97 3.69 -9.06
N PHE A 93 39.84 4.37 -9.25
CA PHE A 93 38.63 3.80 -9.85
C PHE A 93 38.87 3.38 -11.30
N TRP A 94 39.39 4.29 -12.14
CA TRP A 94 39.66 3.97 -13.55
C TRP A 94 40.74 2.90 -13.70
N HIS A 95 41.75 2.91 -12.83
CA HIS A 95 42.75 1.85 -12.79
C HIS A 95 42.12 0.49 -12.46
N ARG A 96 41.38 0.37 -11.35
CA ARG A 96 40.70 -0.87 -10.96
C ARG A 96 39.70 -1.34 -12.03
N LEU A 97 38.97 -0.41 -12.64
CA LEU A 97 37.99 -0.73 -13.67
C LEU A 97 38.65 -1.28 -14.94
N THR A 98 39.68 -0.61 -15.45
CA THR A 98 40.39 -1.09 -16.64
C THR A 98 41.10 -2.42 -16.37
N THR A 99 41.66 -2.61 -15.18
CA THR A 99 42.24 -3.90 -14.76
C THR A 99 41.18 -5.00 -14.68
N ALA A 100 40.04 -4.76 -14.02
CA ALA A 100 38.96 -5.75 -13.89
C ALA A 100 38.38 -6.16 -15.26
N VAL A 101 38.23 -5.20 -16.17
CA VAL A 101 37.78 -5.47 -17.55
C VAL A 101 38.85 -6.26 -18.31
N ALA A 102 40.13 -5.91 -18.21
CA ALA A 102 41.22 -6.63 -18.85
C ALA A 102 41.31 -8.09 -18.38
N THR A 103 41.09 -8.36 -17.09
CA THR A 103 41.11 -9.72 -16.53
C THR A 103 39.87 -10.56 -16.85
N SER A 104 38.80 -9.94 -17.37
CA SER A 104 37.53 -10.64 -17.61
C SER A 104 37.57 -11.57 -18.83
N THR A 105 38.35 -11.25 -19.86
CA THR A 105 38.59 -12.13 -21.02
C THR A 105 39.99 -11.93 -21.61
N PRO A 106 40.60 -12.96 -22.23
CA PRO A 106 41.91 -12.83 -22.89
C PRO A 106 41.95 -11.76 -24.00
N ILE A 107 40.86 -11.59 -24.75
CA ILE A 107 40.73 -10.59 -25.83
C ILE A 107 40.82 -9.17 -25.25
N LEU A 108 40.19 -8.93 -24.10
CA LEU A 108 40.24 -7.64 -23.41
C LEU A 108 41.60 -7.37 -22.77
N ALA A 109 42.34 -8.41 -22.37
CA ALA A 109 43.71 -8.28 -21.88
C ALA A 109 44.67 -7.79 -22.98
N GLU A 110 44.53 -8.32 -24.20
CA GLU A 110 45.32 -7.88 -25.36
C GLU A 110 44.98 -6.44 -25.76
N ALA A 111 43.70 -6.07 -25.79
CA ALA A 111 43.26 -4.70 -26.05
C ALA A 111 43.72 -3.70 -24.97
N ALA A 112 43.82 -4.13 -23.71
CA ALA A 112 44.33 -3.30 -22.62
C ALA A 112 45.84 -3.00 -22.73
N ALA A 113 46.60 -3.84 -23.44
CA ALA A 113 48.04 -3.70 -23.64
C ALA A 113 48.40 -2.75 -24.79
N THR A 114 47.49 -2.53 -25.74
CA THR A 114 47.68 -1.64 -26.91
C THR A 114 47.13 -0.23 -26.70
N ALA A 115 46.39 0.01 -25.62
CA ALA A 115 45.76 1.30 -25.33
C ALA A 115 46.69 2.28 -24.58
N ASP A 116 46.56 3.58 -24.86
CA ASP A 116 47.33 4.65 -24.23
C ASP A 116 47.06 4.75 -22.70
N PRO A 117 48.09 4.79 -21.84
CA PRO A 117 47.93 4.84 -20.38
C PRO A 117 47.40 6.17 -19.81
N ALA A 118 47.30 7.26 -20.61
CA ALA A 118 47.09 8.60 -20.06
C ALA A 118 45.62 8.98 -19.72
N ASP A 119 44.60 8.26 -20.21
CA ASP A 119 43.19 8.63 -19.99
C ASP A 119 42.24 7.42 -19.79
N GLY A 120 41.67 7.30 -18.59
CA GLY A 120 40.86 6.14 -18.15
C GLY A 120 39.59 5.87 -19.00
N PRO A 121 38.71 6.86 -19.22
CA PRO A 121 37.57 6.74 -20.12
C PRO A 121 37.94 6.37 -21.55
N ALA A 122 38.97 7.00 -22.13
CA ALA A 122 39.42 6.72 -23.49
C ALA A 122 39.98 5.31 -23.62
N ARG A 123 40.76 4.86 -22.63
CA ARG A 123 41.27 3.48 -22.55
C ARG A 123 40.14 2.46 -22.52
N LEU A 124 39.13 2.68 -21.66
CA LEU A 124 37.97 1.79 -21.60
C LEU A 124 37.18 1.79 -22.92
N ALA A 125 36.98 2.95 -23.54
CA ALA A 125 36.29 3.05 -24.82
C ALA A 125 37.01 2.26 -25.93
N GLY A 126 38.34 2.32 -25.98
CA GLY A 126 39.16 1.52 -26.89
C GLY A 126 39.00 0.02 -26.64
N MET A 127 39.03 -0.42 -25.38
CA MET A 127 38.84 -1.84 -25.01
C MET A 127 37.44 -2.36 -25.41
N LEU A 128 36.40 -1.54 -25.27
CA LEU A 128 35.01 -1.93 -25.54
C LEU A 128 34.58 -1.77 -27.00
N GLY A 129 35.36 -1.04 -27.83
CA GLY A 129 34.99 -0.68 -29.21
C GLY A 129 34.88 -1.87 -30.17
N ASP A 130 35.72 -2.89 -30.00
CA ASP A 130 35.82 -4.06 -30.90
C ASP A 130 35.33 -5.37 -30.26
N THR A 131 34.74 -5.31 -29.06
CA THR A 131 34.32 -6.52 -28.33
C THR A 131 32.96 -7.03 -28.83
N SER A 132 32.95 -8.21 -29.47
CA SER A 132 31.73 -8.90 -29.89
C SER A 132 31.11 -9.78 -28.79
N SER A 133 31.85 -10.03 -27.70
CA SER A 133 31.42 -10.83 -26.56
C SER A 133 30.60 -10.02 -25.53
N PRO A 134 29.55 -10.61 -24.91
CA PRO A 134 28.80 -9.95 -23.85
C PRO A 134 29.67 -9.75 -22.60
N LEU A 135 29.66 -8.54 -22.05
CA LEU A 135 30.41 -8.18 -20.83
C LEU A 135 29.49 -7.44 -19.86
N ALA A 136 29.48 -7.84 -18.60
CA ALA A 136 28.83 -7.09 -17.53
C ALA A 136 29.88 -6.36 -16.68
N ILE A 137 29.71 -5.05 -16.50
CA ILE A 137 30.50 -4.23 -15.59
C ILE A 137 29.63 -3.94 -14.36
N VAL A 138 30.07 -4.41 -13.19
CA VAL A 138 29.40 -4.17 -11.91
C VAL A 138 30.23 -3.18 -11.11
N VAL A 139 29.63 -2.04 -10.77
CA VAL A 139 30.21 -1.06 -9.85
C VAL A 139 29.47 -1.15 -8.53
N ASP A 140 30.15 -1.69 -7.52
CA ASP A 140 29.63 -1.76 -6.15
C ASP A 140 30.03 -0.51 -5.34
N ASP A 141 29.12 -0.06 -4.48
CA ASP A 141 29.20 1.21 -3.72
C ASP A 141 29.55 2.43 -4.59
N CYS A 142 28.69 2.70 -5.59
CA CYS A 142 28.86 3.80 -6.55
C CYS A 142 28.98 5.19 -5.89
N ASN A 143 28.44 5.36 -4.68
CA ASN A 143 28.47 6.61 -3.93
C ASN A 143 29.89 7.00 -3.48
N ASP A 144 30.82 6.03 -3.38
CA ASP A 144 32.21 6.26 -2.98
C ASP A 144 33.12 6.63 -4.14
N VAL A 145 32.57 6.81 -5.35
CA VAL A 145 33.34 7.34 -6.48
C VAL A 145 33.58 8.84 -6.25
N ALA A 146 34.86 9.22 -6.10
CA ALA A 146 35.26 10.57 -5.67
C ALA A 146 34.84 11.72 -6.62
N SER A 147 34.34 11.42 -7.83
CA SER A 147 33.85 12.42 -8.79
C SER A 147 32.59 11.88 -9.49
N PRO A 148 31.44 12.58 -9.40
CA PRO A 148 30.23 12.26 -10.17
C PRO A 148 30.48 12.15 -11.68
N ASP A 149 31.44 12.93 -12.19
CA ASP A 149 31.82 12.92 -13.61
C ASP A 149 32.39 11.56 -14.03
N ALA A 150 33.09 10.83 -13.15
CA ALA A 150 33.65 9.52 -13.49
C ALA A 150 32.55 8.47 -13.78
N LEU A 151 31.44 8.51 -13.04
CA LEU A 151 30.29 7.66 -13.32
C LEU A 151 29.56 8.10 -14.60
N ALA A 152 29.46 9.41 -14.84
CA ALA A 152 28.87 9.95 -16.06
C ALA A 152 29.68 9.57 -17.31
N ASP A 153 31.01 9.69 -17.23
CA ASP A 153 31.98 9.26 -18.24
C ASP A 153 31.82 7.75 -18.52
N LEU A 154 31.77 6.91 -17.48
CA LEU A 154 31.55 5.46 -17.64
C LEU A 154 30.22 5.14 -18.31
N ALA A 155 29.13 5.76 -17.84
CA ALA A 155 27.82 5.58 -18.44
C ALA A 155 27.81 6.00 -19.91
N GLN A 156 28.50 7.10 -20.25
CA GLN A 156 28.65 7.57 -21.62
C GLN A 156 29.45 6.59 -22.49
N VAL A 157 30.57 6.07 -22.00
CA VAL A 157 31.38 5.06 -22.70
C VAL A 157 30.54 3.82 -23.01
N VAL A 158 29.80 3.30 -22.03
CA VAL A 158 28.89 2.16 -22.23
C VAL A 158 27.76 2.50 -23.19
N ARG A 159 27.27 3.74 -23.22
CA ARG A 159 26.21 4.15 -24.16
C ARG A 159 26.69 4.16 -25.61
N ILE A 160 27.93 4.60 -25.85
CA ILE A 160 28.50 4.76 -27.20
C ILE A 160 29.11 3.44 -27.70
N SER A 161 29.44 2.50 -26.82
CA SER A 161 30.00 1.20 -27.23
C SER A 161 29.02 0.44 -28.13
N SER A 162 29.56 -0.17 -29.19
CA SER A 162 28.86 -1.00 -30.18
C SER A 162 28.60 -2.43 -29.67
N GLY A 163 29.42 -2.90 -28.73
CA GLY A 163 29.33 -4.25 -28.15
C GLY A 163 28.21 -4.44 -27.11
N PRO A 164 27.82 -5.71 -26.82
CA PRO A 164 26.82 -6.07 -25.81
C PRO A 164 27.32 -5.90 -24.37
N VAL A 165 27.70 -4.67 -24.02
CA VAL A 165 28.18 -4.27 -22.69
C VAL A 165 27.00 -3.81 -21.83
N ARG A 166 26.94 -4.32 -20.61
CA ARG A 166 25.96 -3.94 -19.59
C ARG A 166 26.64 -3.32 -18.39
N LEU A 167 26.13 -2.18 -17.95
CA LEU A 167 26.55 -1.50 -16.73
C LEU A 167 25.53 -1.77 -15.62
N VAL A 168 26.00 -2.25 -14.48
CA VAL A 168 25.22 -2.45 -13.26
C VAL A 168 25.83 -1.62 -12.14
N LEU A 169 25.03 -0.71 -11.57
CA LEU A 169 25.45 0.18 -10.49
C LEU A 169 24.71 -0.20 -9.21
N ALA A 170 25.45 -0.52 -8.15
CA ALA A 170 24.91 -0.60 -6.79
C ALA A 170 25.20 0.71 -6.06
N CYS A 171 24.13 1.42 -5.67
CA CYS A 171 24.20 2.75 -5.08
C CYS A 171 23.43 2.79 -3.76
N ARG A 172 23.87 3.62 -2.81
CA ARG A 172 23.16 3.83 -1.54
C ARG A 172 21.95 4.76 -1.69
N GLY A 173 22.02 5.66 -2.66
CA GLY A 173 20.94 6.56 -3.05
C GLY A 173 20.88 6.77 -4.56
N THR A 174 20.24 7.85 -4.99
CA THR A 174 20.09 8.11 -6.43
C THR A 174 21.42 8.55 -7.03
N PRO A 175 21.98 7.83 -8.03
CA PRO A 175 23.22 8.24 -8.65
C PRO A 175 23.05 9.56 -9.39
N ALA A 176 24.09 10.41 -9.39
CA ALA A 176 24.15 11.69 -10.09
C ALA A 176 24.30 11.50 -11.61
N LEU A 177 23.39 10.75 -12.22
CA LEU A 177 23.35 10.43 -13.64
C LEU A 177 22.06 10.95 -14.27
N PRO A 178 22.07 11.38 -15.54
CA PRO A 178 20.86 11.77 -16.28
C PRO A 178 20.03 10.54 -16.65
N LEU A 179 19.45 9.86 -15.66
CA LEU A 179 18.70 8.60 -15.81
C LEU A 179 17.49 8.75 -16.75
N HIS A 180 16.93 9.95 -16.88
CA HIS A 180 15.84 10.23 -17.82
C HIS A 180 16.19 9.85 -19.27
N ARG A 181 17.44 10.03 -19.69
CA ARG A 181 17.90 9.66 -21.04
C ARG A 181 17.80 8.16 -21.28
N TRP A 182 18.30 7.38 -20.32
CA TRP A 182 18.24 5.92 -20.36
C TRP A 182 16.82 5.37 -20.25
N ARG A 183 15.93 6.08 -19.52
CA ARG A 183 14.50 5.75 -19.45
C ARG A 183 13.80 5.96 -20.80
N MET A 184 14.06 7.08 -21.47
CA MET A 184 13.50 7.36 -22.80
C MET A 184 13.99 6.34 -23.84
N ASP A 185 15.27 5.97 -23.77
CA ASP A 185 15.89 4.94 -24.63
C ASP A 185 15.47 3.50 -24.24
N ARG A 186 14.75 3.32 -23.12
CA ARG A 186 14.30 2.02 -22.56
C ARG A 186 15.44 1.06 -22.27
N GLN A 187 16.59 1.63 -21.93
CA GLN A 187 17.82 0.91 -21.59
C GLN A 187 18.10 0.89 -20.09
N LEU A 188 17.19 1.42 -19.27
CA LEU A 188 17.29 1.45 -17.81
C LEU A 188 16.39 0.41 -17.14
N VAL A 189 16.97 -0.37 -16.24
CA VAL A 189 16.25 -1.08 -15.17
C VAL A 189 16.63 -0.44 -13.83
N THR A 190 15.65 -0.11 -13.00
CA THR A 190 15.89 0.37 -11.63
C THR A 190 15.29 -0.64 -10.66
N LEU A 191 16.06 -1.00 -9.64
CA LEU A 191 15.63 -1.73 -8.46
C LEU A 191 15.83 -0.81 -7.26
N GLY A 192 14.73 -0.36 -6.68
CA GLY A 192 14.69 0.49 -5.51
C GLY A 192 14.64 -0.33 -4.22
N GLU A 193 14.55 0.40 -3.12
CA GLU A 193 14.50 -0.16 -1.79
C GLU A 193 13.22 -0.98 -1.54
N ASP A 194 12.06 -0.58 -2.06
CA ASP A 194 10.81 -1.35 -1.88
C ASP A 194 10.85 -2.72 -2.57
N GLU A 195 11.58 -2.83 -3.70
CA GLU A 195 11.75 -4.11 -4.40
C GLU A 195 12.83 -4.97 -3.75
N LEU A 196 13.79 -4.34 -3.06
CA LEU A 196 14.84 -5.02 -2.31
C LEU A 196 14.42 -5.37 -0.88
N ALA A 197 13.40 -4.73 -0.33
CA ALA A 197 12.79 -5.11 0.94
C ALA A 197 12.36 -6.59 0.86
N PHE A 198 12.61 -7.33 1.93
CA PHE A 198 12.15 -8.71 2.01
C PHE A 198 10.63 -8.73 2.04
N SER A 199 10.01 -9.72 1.40
CA SER A 199 8.61 -10.04 1.69
C SER A 199 8.46 -10.71 3.06
N ILE A 200 7.23 -10.84 3.55
CA ILE A 200 6.95 -11.60 4.78
C ILE A 200 7.42 -13.05 4.64
N ASP A 201 7.24 -13.65 3.47
CA ASP A 201 7.68 -15.03 3.20
C ASP A 201 9.22 -15.12 3.13
N GLU A 202 9.91 -14.15 2.50
CA GLU A 202 11.38 -14.09 2.49
C GLU A 202 11.95 -13.86 3.91
N ALA A 203 11.24 -13.10 4.76
CA ALA A 203 11.59 -12.92 6.16
C ALA A 203 11.38 -14.24 6.94
N ALA A 204 10.28 -14.95 6.73
CA ALA A 204 10.02 -16.25 7.34
C ALA A 204 11.12 -17.27 6.96
N ASP A 205 11.50 -17.32 5.69
CA ASP A 205 12.61 -18.15 5.20
C ASP A 205 13.93 -17.81 5.90
N LEU A 206 14.22 -16.51 6.09
CA LEU A 206 15.41 -16.04 6.81
C LEU A 206 15.44 -16.54 8.27
N PHE A 207 14.33 -16.43 8.99
CA PHE A 207 14.22 -16.87 10.39
C PHE A 207 14.34 -18.40 10.49
N ALA A 208 13.62 -19.15 9.63
CA ALA A 208 13.70 -20.60 9.57
C ALA A 208 15.12 -21.09 9.26
N GLY A 209 15.83 -20.42 8.35
CA GLY A 209 17.21 -20.72 8.00
C GLY A 209 18.25 -20.39 9.09
N GLN A 210 17.87 -19.63 10.12
CA GLN A 210 18.67 -19.40 11.33
C GLN A 210 18.14 -20.20 12.53
N GLU A 211 17.31 -21.21 12.30
CA GLU A 211 16.72 -22.08 13.33
C GLU A 211 15.85 -21.33 14.35
N VAL A 212 15.30 -20.16 13.97
CA VAL A 212 14.37 -19.37 14.79
C VAL A 212 12.94 -19.64 14.32
N ALA A 213 12.17 -20.39 15.13
CA ALA A 213 10.77 -20.67 14.84
C ALA A 213 9.86 -19.57 15.41
N LEU A 214 9.23 -18.79 14.52
CA LEU A 214 8.29 -17.73 14.89
C LEU A 214 6.92 -17.97 14.24
N PRO A 215 5.80 -17.67 14.93
CA PRO A 215 4.48 -17.57 14.32
C PRO A 215 4.46 -16.54 13.19
N ARG A 216 3.63 -16.76 12.15
CA ARG A 216 3.54 -15.85 10.99
C ARG A 216 3.21 -14.40 11.37
N LEU A 217 2.38 -14.20 12.39
CA LEU A 217 2.06 -12.87 12.91
C LEU A 217 3.30 -12.17 13.50
N ALA A 218 4.12 -12.87 14.27
CA ALA A 218 5.35 -12.30 14.82
C ALA A 218 6.37 -11.95 13.71
N VAL A 219 6.44 -12.76 12.63
CA VAL A 219 7.23 -12.44 11.44
C VAL A 219 6.70 -11.18 10.76
N ALA A 220 5.38 -11.04 10.63
CA ALA A 220 4.74 -9.86 10.06
C ALA A 220 5.01 -8.60 10.91
N ASP A 221 4.94 -8.70 12.24
CA ASP A 221 5.22 -7.58 13.16
C ASP A 221 6.68 -7.12 13.08
N LEU A 222 7.63 -8.06 13.03
CA LEU A 222 9.06 -7.74 12.86
C LEU A 222 9.35 -7.18 11.46
N HIS A 223 8.67 -7.72 10.45
CA HIS A 223 8.76 -7.23 9.08
C HIS A 223 8.25 -5.79 8.98
N ALA A 224 7.10 -5.47 9.59
CA ALA A 224 6.52 -4.12 9.62
C ALA A 224 7.47 -3.13 10.34
N GLN A 225 7.96 -3.49 11.52
CA GLN A 225 8.90 -2.66 12.28
C GLN A 225 10.20 -2.33 11.51
N MET A 226 10.67 -3.25 10.67
CA MET A 226 11.93 -3.10 9.93
C MET A 226 11.72 -2.77 8.45
N GLU A 227 10.48 -2.65 7.98
CA GLU A 227 10.11 -2.41 6.59
C GLU A 227 10.79 -3.38 5.60
N GLY A 228 10.93 -4.65 5.98
CA GLY A 228 11.62 -5.66 5.19
C GLY A 228 13.14 -5.43 5.04
N TRP A 229 13.77 -4.57 5.86
CA TRP A 229 15.22 -4.33 5.84
C TRP A 229 16.02 -5.61 6.14
N ALA A 230 16.62 -6.18 5.10
CA ALA A 230 17.24 -7.51 5.15
C ALA A 230 18.32 -7.66 6.24
N THR A 231 19.18 -6.66 6.43
CA THR A 231 20.21 -6.70 7.48
C THR A 231 19.60 -6.53 8.86
N GLY A 232 18.60 -5.64 9.02
CA GLY A 232 17.86 -5.50 10.27
C GLY A 232 17.19 -6.81 10.71
N LEU A 233 16.48 -7.46 9.78
CA LEU A 233 15.83 -8.76 10.04
C LEU A 233 16.84 -9.84 10.38
N ARG A 234 18.02 -9.83 9.73
CA ARG A 234 19.10 -10.77 10.05
C ARG A 234 19.67 -10.53 11.45
N LEU A 235 19.94 -9.28 11.82
CA LEU A 235 20.42 -8.94 13.17
C LEU A 235 19.38 -9.29 14.24
N ALA A 236 18.10 -9.07 13.96
CA ALA A 236 17.02 -9.49 14.85
C ALA A 236 16.95 -11.02 14.99
N ALA A 237 17.07 -11.77 13.90
CA ALA A 237 17.14 -13.24 13.95
C ALA A 237 18.35 -13.71 14.77
N THR A 238 19.52 -13.09 14.60
CA THR A 238 20.73 -13.40 15.38
C THR A 238 20.54 -13.10 16.87
N ALA A 239 19.88 -12.00 17.22
CA ALA A 239 19.54 -11.70 18.61
C ALA A 239 18.60 -12.75 19.20
N LEU A 240 17.54 -13.10 18.47
CA LEU A 240 16.52 -14.07 18.89
C LEU A 240 17.05 -15.49 19.05
N ALA A 241 18.02 -15.90 18.22
CA ALA A 241 18.67 -17.21 18.31
C ALA A 241 19.39 -17.45 19.66
N HIS A 242 19.70 -16.39 20.41
CA HIS A 242 20.32 -16.48 21.73
C HIS A 242 19.32 -16.60 22.91
N HIS A 243 18.00 -16.56 22.65
CA HIS A 243 16.97 -16.70 23.70
C HIS A 243 16.40 -18.12 23.77
N ALA A 244 16.20 -18.63 24.99
CA ALA A 244 15.71 -19.99 25.23
C ALA A 244 14.21 -20.20 24.91
N GLU A 245 13.42 -19.12 24.83
CA GLU A 245 12.02 -19.15 24.42
C GLU A 245 11.72 -17.99 23.46
N PRO A 246 11.37 -18.25 22.18
CA PRO A 246 10.92 -17.22 21.26
C PRO A 246 9.45 -16.85 21.57
N ALA A 247 9.24 -16.01 22.58
CA ALA A 247 7.93 -15.40 22.82
C ALA A 247 7.68 -14.27 21.81
N PRO A 248 6.42 -14.03 21.40
CA PRO A 248 6.05 -12.90 20.55
C PRO A 248 6.12 -11.60 21.37
N ALA A 249 7.32 -11.06 21.54
CA ALA A 249 7.57 -9.80 22.20
C ALA A 249 8.17 -8.79 21.21
N PRO A 250 7.95 -7.47 21.41
CA PRO A 250 8.68 -6.44 20.67
C PRO A 250 10.19 -6.65 20.84
N LEU A 251 10.98 -6.23 19.84
CA LEU A 251 12.45 -6.28 19.88
C LEU A 251 12.95 -5.83 21.25
N ASP A 252 13.70 -6.69 21.90
CA ASP A 252 14.24 -6.43 23.21
C ASP A 252 15.38 -5.40 23.16
N ALA A 253 15.87 -5.02 24.33
CA ALA A 253 16.97 -4.07 24.44
C ALA A 253 18.22 -4.53 23.68
N GLY A 254 18.53 -5.83 23.69
CA GLY A 254 19.72 -6.42 23.09
C GLY A 254 19.69 -6.40 21.56
N ALA A 255 18.57 -6.79 20.96
CA ALA A 255 18.38 -6.73 19.51
C ALA A 255 18.51 -5.30 18.98
N ILE A 256 17.97 -4.32 19.70
CA ILE A 256 18.09 -2.90 19.34
C ILE A 256 19.55 -2.42 19.48
N ASP A 257 20.30 -2.89 20.47
CA ASP A 257 21.72 -2.50 20.64
C ASP A 257 22.59 -3.07 19.47
N LEU A 258 22.34 -4.31 19.00
CA LEU A 258 23.00 -4.85 17.79
C LEU A 258 22.69 -4.05 16.52
N ILE A 259 21.43 -3.64 16.35
CA ILE A 259 21.01 -2.78 15.24
C ILE A 259 21.66 -1.39 15.36
N ALA A 260 21.76 -0.86 16.58
CA ALA A 260 22.39 0.43 16.84
C ALA A 260 23.88 0.41 16.50
N ASP A 261 24.60 -0.65 16.85
CA ASP A 261 26.02 -0.81 16.51
C ASP A 261 26.24 -0.81 14.99
N TYR A 262 25.39 -1.55 14.25
CA TYR A 262 25.43 -1.55 12.79
C TYR A 262 25.15 -0.17 12.20
N LEU A 263 24.06 0.49 12.61
CA LEU A 263 23.70 1.82 12.11
C LEU A 263 24.77 2.86 12.47
N GLY A 264 25.37 2.74 13.66
CA GLY A 264 26.50 3.55 14.10
C GLY A 264 27.69 3.47 13.15
N ALA A 265 28.11 2.24 12.82
CA ALA A 265 29.27 2.00 11.96
C ALA A 265 29.01 2.30 10.47
N GLU A 266 27.87 1.84 9.91
CA GLU A 266 27.62 1.87 8.47
C GLU A 266 26.93 3.13 7.95
N VAL A 267 26.18 3.82 8.82
CA VAL A 267 25.37 4.99 8.45
C VAL A 267 25.89 6.23 9.16
N LEU A 268 25.89 6.25 10.49
CA LEU A 268 26.15 7.47 11.28
C LEU A 268 27.62 7.91 11.24
N ALA A 269 28.58 6.99 11.18
CA ALA A 269 30.01 7.31 11.14
C ALA A 269 30.44 8.09 9.88
N ARG A 270 29.63 8.04 8.81
CA ARG A 270 29.91 8.70 7.53
C ARG A 270 29.31 10.11 7.45
N LEU A 271 28.44 10.47 8.40
CA LEU A 271 27.79 11.76 8.45
C LEU A 271 28.66 12.78 9.21
N ASP A 272 28.53 14.04 8.84
CA ASP A 272 29.15 15.14 9.59
C ASP A 272 28.67 15.13 11.06
N PRO A 273 29.54 15.36 12.06
CA PRO A 273 29.13 15.36 13.47
C PRO A 273 27.99 16.33 13.82
N GLN A 274 27.87 17.46 13.11
CA GLN A 274 26.75 18.38 13.28
C GLN A 274 25.44 17.78 12.76
N VAL A 275 25.48 17.12 11.60
CA VAL A 275 24.33 16.43 11.00
C VAL A 275 23.89 15.26 11.87
N ARG A 276 24.83 14.49 12.45
CA ARG A 276 24.50 13.43 13.41
C ARG A 276 23.77 13.99 14.63
N ARG A 277 24.27 15.06 15.25
CA ARG A 277 23.60 15.70 16.41
C ARG A 277 22.21 16.22 16.06
N MET A 278 22.07 16.80 14.87
CA MET A 278 20.79 17.26 14.35
C MET A 278 19.79 16.10 14.17
N LEU A 279 20.23 14.95 13.64
CA LEU A 279 19.37 13.76 13.51
C LEU A 279 18.95 13.18 14.86
N VAL A 280 19.83 13.21 15.86
CA VAL A 280 19.50 12.82 17.24
C VAL A 280 18.40 13.72 17.80
N GLU A 281 18.50 15.05 17.66
CA GLU A 281 17.43 15.95 18.11
C GLU A 281 16.14 15.81 17.30
N ALA A 282 16.25 15.60 15.99
CA ALA A 282 15.12 15.41 15.10
C ALA A 282 14.39 14.07 15.32
N SER A 283 15.03 13.10 15.99
CA SER A 283 14.46 11.77 16.25
C SER A 283 13.20 11.79 17.11
N VAL A 284 12.89 12.90 17.79
CA VAL A 284 11.62 13.08 18.51
C VAL A 284 10.41 13.08 17.56
N ALA A 285 10.62 13.40 16.28
CA ALA A 285 9.59 13.44 15.25
C ALA A 285 9.86 12.39 14.17
N GLU A 286 8.88 11.54 13.91
CA GLU A 286 8.97 10.48 12.91
C GLU A 286 9.00 11.02 11.46
N ARG A 287 8.24 12.10 11.22
CA ARG A 287 8.12 12.78 9.94
C ARG A 287 8.64 14.21 10.09
N LEU A 288 9.45 14.63 9.13
CA LEU A 288 10.18 15.91 9.16
C LEU A 288 9.85 16.73 7.92
N THR A 289 9.60 18.01 8.12
CA THR A 289 9.71 19.02 7.06
C THR A 289 10.97 19.84 7.29
N ALA A 290 11.39 20.60 6.27
CA ALA A 290 12.45 21.59 6.45
C ALA A 290 12.14 22.58 7.59
N GLY A 291 10.88 23.02 7.70
CA GLY A 291 10.44 23.93 8.76
C GLY A 291 10.54 23.30 10.15
N LEU A 292 10.05 22.07 10.32
CA LEU A 292 10.13 21.38 11.61
C LEU A 292 11.57 21.09 12.01
N LEU A 293 12.42 20.65 11.07
CA LEU A 293 13.84 20.39 11.33
C LEU A 293 14.56 21.67 11.79
N ASN A 294 14.29 22.79 11.12
CA ASN A 294 14.82 24.10 11.48
C ASN A 294 14.41 24.51 12.89
N THR A 295 13.13 24.34 13.26
CA THR A 295 12.64 24.65 14.62
C THR A 295 13.21 23.74 15.69
N LEU A 296 13.38 22.44 15.39
CA LEU A 296 13.92 21.48 16.35
C LEU A 296 15.40 21.75 16.65
N THR A 297 16.18 22.15 15.64
CA THR A 297 17.65 22.18 15.72
C THR A 297 18.25 23.59 15.65
N ASP A 298 17.39 24.62 15.64
CA ASP A 298 17.75 26.04 15.49
C ASP A 298 18.60 26.32 14.24
N ARG A 299 18.21 25.67 13.13
CA ARG A 299 18.87 25.78 11.81
C ARG A 299 18.00 26.54 10.82
N VAL A 300 18.60 26.93 9.69
CA VAL A 300 17.88 27.55 8.56
C VAL A 300 18.01 26.76 7.25
N ASP A 301 18.95 25.82 7.19
CA ASP A 301 19.32 25.06 5.99
C ASP A 301 18.68 23.66 5.92
N GLY A 302 17.64 23.38 6.71
CA GLY A 302 17.02 22.06 6.83
C GLY A 302 16.56 21.44 5.50
N ALA A 303 16.10 22.25 4.53
CA ALA A 303 15.73 21.75 3.21
C ALA A 303 16.92 21.15 2.44
N ALA A 304 18.08 21.83 2.48
CA ALA A 304 19.29 21.37 1.82
C ALA A 304 19.85 20.11 2.51
N VAL A 305 19.83 20.09 3.84
CA VAL A 305 20.32 18.95 4.63
C VAL A 305 19.46 17.70 4.39
N LEU A 306 18.12 17.82 4.40
CA LEU A 306 17.22 16.68 4.13
C LEU A 306 17.38 16.14 2.71
N ALA A 307 17.51 17.02 1.71
CA ALA A 307 17.76 16.62 0.34
C ALA A 307 19.12 15.92 0.19
N ASP A 308 20.15 16.38 0.90
CA ASP A 308 21.47 15.75 0.90
C ASP A 308 21.45 14.36 1.55
N LEU A 309 20.83 14.23 2.72
CA LEU A 309 20.66 12.96 3.42
C LEU A 309 19.88 11.93 2.58
N GLN A 310 18.84 12.36 1.87
CA GLN A 310 18.12 11.50 0.93
C GLN A 310 19.03 11.05 -0.22
N ARG A 311 19.83 11.95 -0.81
CA ARG A 311 20.77 11.60 -1.89
C ARG A 311 21.84 10.62 -1.45
N GLN A 312 22.36 10.78 -0.22
CA GLN A 312 23.37 9.88 0.35
C GLN A 312 22.80 8.51 0.74
N GLY A 313 21.47 8.36 0.82
CA GLY A 313 20.85 7.14 1.32
C GLY A 313 21.05 6.98 2.82
N ALA A 314 20.91 8.04 3.60
CA ALA A 314 21.06 8.01 5.06
C ALA A 314 19.79 7.52 5.78
N PHE A 315 19.13 6.49 5.25
CA PHE A 315 17.86 5.94 5.80
C PHE A 315 16.76 7.02 5.94
N ILE A 316 16.75 8.01 5.04
CA ILE A 316 15.73 9.06 4.95
C ILE A 316 15.07 9.00 3.57
N ARG A 317 13.75 9.01 3.57
CA ARG A 317 12.92 8.97 2.37
C ARG A 317 12.04 10.20 2.29
N ARG A 318 11.78 10.68 1.07
CA ARG A 318 10.72 11.66 0.85
C ARG A 318 9.37 10.94 0.92
N TYR A 319 8.49 11.42 1.79
CA TYR A 319 7.15 10.88 1.96
C TYR A 319 6.24 11.45 0.87
N PRO A 320 5.45 10.62 0.15
CA PRO A 320 4.56 11.09 -0.91
C PRO A 320 3.30 11.75 -0.31
N ALA A 321 3.46 12.92 0.29
CA ALA A 321 2.36 13.79 0.74
C ALA A 321 2.46 15.16 0.05
N PRO A 322 1.36 15.95 0.02
CA PRO A 322 1.44 17.37 -0.34
C PRO A 322 2.41 18.08 0.62
N GLY A 323 3.58 18.47 0.12
CA GLY A 323 4.65 19.11 0.89
C GLY A 323 5.97 18.31 0.89
N ASP A 324 7.08 18.98 1.21
CA ASP A 324 8.41 18.35 1.28
C ASP A 324 8.60 17.63 2.62
N TRP A 325 7.79 16.58 2.83
CA TRP A 325 7.90 15.69 3.98
C TRP A 325 8.96 14.63 3.74
N TYR A 326 9.72 14.35 4.80
CA TYR A 326 10.72 13.31 4.87
C TYR A 326 10.39 12.39 6.05
N ARG A 327 10.70 11.11 5.94
CA ARG A 327 10.54 10.14 7.02
C ARG A 327 11.87 9.46 7.28
N LEU A 328 12.27 9.41 8.54
CA LEU A 328 13.38 8.59 9.01
C LEU A 328 12.92 7.12 9.00
N HIS A 329 13.76 6.21 8.55
CA HIS A 329 13.46 4.78 8.66
C HIS A 329 13.16 4.42 10.14
N PRO A 330 12.13 3.61 10.44
CA PRO A 330 11.67 3.38 11.81
C PRO A 330 12.78 2.92 12.77
N MET A 331 13.63 1.99 12.34
CA MET A 331 14.77 1.52 13.14
C MET A 331 15.83 2.60 13.41
N LEU A 332 16.12 3.47 12.44
CA LEU A 332 17.05 4.57 12.64
C LEU A 332 16.49 5.56 13.66
N SER A 333 15.21 5.94 13.50
CA SER A 333 14.52 6.83 14.44
C SER A 333 14.54 6.27 15.87
N ARG A 334 14.19 4.98 16.03
CA ARG A 334 14.17 4.28 17.33
C ARG A 334 15.55 4.25 18.00
N VAL A 335 16.61 3.96 17.25
CA VAL A 335 17.99 3.96 17.77
C VAL A 335 18.43 5.35 18.20
N LEU A 336 18.23 6.37 17.34
CA LEU A 336 18.61 7.75 17.63
C LEU A 336 17.84 8.31 18.84
N TYR A 337 16.54 8.03 18.95
CA TYR A 337 15.71 8.48 20.06
C TYR A 337 16.12 7.79 21.38
N ARG A 338 16.49 6.51 21.33
CA ARG A 338 17.03 5.77 22.48
C ARG A 338 18.39 6.35 22.92
N GLU A 339 19.27 6.68 21.98
CA GLU A 339 20.55 7.35 22.26
C GLU A 339 20.30 8.73 22.89
N PHE A 340 19.38 9.52 22.35
CA PHE A 340 19.03 10.84 22.87
C PHE A 340 18.55 10.77 24.33
N THR A 341 17.64 9.83 24.61
CA THR A 341 17.05 9.63 25.94
C THR A 341 18.07 9.10 26.97
N ARG A 342 19.08 8.33 26.53
CA ARG A 342 20.16 7.84 27.40
C ARG A 342 21.12 8.95 27.81
N HIS A 343 21.43 9.89 26.91
CA HIS A 343 22.43 10.92 27.16
C HIS A 343 21.90 12.17 27.88
N ASP A 344 20.73 12.69 27.51
CA ASP A 344 20.24 13.97 28.02
C ASP A 344 18.71 14.08 28.00
N ARG A 345 18.06 13.77 29.14
CA ARG A 345 16.60 13.82 29.27
C ARG A 345 16.02 15.24 29.20
N ASP A 346 16.76 16.24 29.65
CA ASP A 346 16.28 17.63 29.68
C ASP A 346 16.23 18.21 28.27
N ARG A 347 17.23 17.90 27.43
CA ARG A 347 17.22 18.25 26.01
C ARG A 347 16.14 17.53 25.22
N VAL A 348 15.83 16.26 25.55
CA VAL A 348 14.70 15.54 24.96
C VAL A 348 13.39 16.29 25.24
N GLY A 349 13.12 16.66 26.50
CA GLY A 349 11.94 17.45 26.87
C GLY A 349 11.89 18.80 26.14
N GLY A 350 13.05 19.47 25.99
CA GLY A 350 13.17 20.70 25.20
C GLY A 350 12.84 20.52 23.72
N ALA A 351 13.28 19.43 23.10
CA ALA A 351 12.99 19.12 21.70
C ALA A 351 11.49 18.82 21.49
N HIS A 352 10.86 18.05 22.39
CA HIS A 352 9.42 17.83 22.37
C HIS A 352 8.62 19.14 22.51
N ARG A 353 9.01 20.05 23.41
CA ARG A 353 8.36 21.37 23.51
C ARG A 353 8.43 22.16 22.20
N ARG A 354 9.61 22.24 21.57
CA ARG A 354 9.78 22.93 20.28
C ARG A 354 8.94 22.29 19.17
N ALA A 355 8.87 20.95 19.14
CA ALA A 355 8.01 20.24 18.23
C ALA A 355 6.54 20.62 18.43
N ALA A 356 6.07 20.62 19.68
CA ALA A 356 4.71 20.98 20.03
C ALA A 356 4.36 22.41 19.60
N ASP A 357 5.24 23.37 19.87
CA ASP A 357 5.05 24.77 19.47
C ASP A 357 4.94 24.91 17.95
N TRP A 358 5.76 24.15 17.20
CA TRP A 358 5.68 24.13 15.74
C TRP A 358 4.34 23.55 15.24
N TYR A 359 3.91 22.42 15.81
CA TYR A 359 2.64 21.77 15.44
C TYR A 359 1.42 22.63 15.78
N LEU A 360 1.44 23.40 16.87
CA LEU A 360 0.35 24.33 17.20
C LEU A 360 0.18 25.47 16.19
N ILE A 361 1.22 25.81 15.43
CA ILE A 361 1.18 26.86 14.42
C ILE A 361 0.89 26.29 13.02
N GLN A 362 1.53 25.18 12.67
CA GLN A 362 1.63 24.70 11.28
C GLN A 362 1.08 23.29 11.04
N GLY A 363 0.59 22.60 12.07
CA GLY A 363 0.22 21.19 11.95
C GLY A 363 -0.99 20.76 12.78
N PRO A 364 -1.29 19.45 12.79
CA PRO A 364 -2.45 18.93 13.47
C PRO A 364 -2.28 18.99 15.01
N PRO A 365 -3.30 19.47 15.76
CA PRO A 365 -3.22 19.64 17.22
C PRO A 365 -2.87 18.37 18.00
N ILE A 366 -3.26 17.20 17.49
CA ILE A 366 -2.95 15.91 18.12
C ILE A 366 -1.44 15.65 18.22
N GLU A 367 -0.64 16.11 17.26
CA GLU A 367 0.82 15.97 17.31
C GLU A 367 1.41 16.84 18.42
N ALA A 368 0.91 18.08 18.54
CA ALA A 368 1.31 18.95 19.63
C ALA A 368 0.96 18.31 20.99
N LEU A 369 -0.25 17.77 21.13
CA LEU A 369 -0.67 17.05 22.34
C LEU A 369 0.30 15.93 22.69
N ARG A 370 0.68 15.09 21.71
CA ARG A 370 1.61 13.97 21.91
C ARG A 370 2.98 14.44 22.38
N HIS A 371 3.53 15.46 21.75
CA HIS A 371 4.82 16.02 22.15
C HIS A 371 4.75 16.67 23.55
N LEU A 372 3.65 17.34 23.91
CA LEU A 372 3.47 17.90 25.26
C LEU A 372 3.37 16.81 26.33
N LEU A 373 2.62 15.72 26.06
CA LEU A 373 2.54 14.57 26.96
C LEU A 373 3.92 13.90 27.13
N ALA A 374 4.70 13.77 26.06
CA ALA A 374 6.06 13.24 26.10
C ALA A 374 7.01 14.13 26.91
N ALA A 375 6.85 15.45 26.80
CA ALA A 375 7.59 16.45 27.59
C ALA A 375 7.08 16.57 29.04
N ARG A 376 6.00 15.87 29.41
CA ARG A 376 5.31 15.96 30.71
C ARG A 376 4.76 17.36 31.03
N GLU A 377 4.38 18.10 29.99
CA GLU A 377 3.76 19.43 30.06
C GLU A 377 2.22 19.29 30.19
N TRP A 378 1.77 18.77 31.33
CA TRP A 378 0.38 18.31 31.53
C TRP A 378 -0.67 19.40 31.33
N GLU A 379 -0.46 20.58 31.89
CA GLU A 379 -1.40 21.71 31.80
C GLU A 379 -1.56 22.18 30.35
N ARG A 380 -0.44 22.33 29.63
CA ARG A 380 -0.46 22.70 28.21
C ARG A 380 -1.12 21.62 27.34
N ALA A 381 -0.92 20.35 27.66
CA ALA A 381 -1.59 19.26 26.98
C ALA A 381 -3.12 19.33 27.19
N ALA A 382 -3.56 19.61 28.41
CA ALA A 382 -4.97 19.81 28.73
C ALA A 382 -5.57 20.99 27.95
N ASP A 383 -4.87 22.13 27.86
CA ASP A 383 -5.31 23.30 27.10
C ASP A 383 -5.51 22.98 25.61
N VAL A 384 -4.55 22.24 25.02
CA VAL A 384 -4.65 21.80 23.61
C VAL A 384 -5.85 20.88 23.42
N LEU A 385 -6.05 19.93 24.33
CA LEU A 385 -7.22 19.06 24.31
C LEU A 385 -8.52 19.86 24.41
N HIS A 386 -8.66 20.72 25.41
CA HIS A 386 -9.88 21.52 25.62
C HIS A 386 -10.25 22.38 24.41
N ARG A 387 -9.24 22.88 23.68
CA ARG A 387 -9.45 23.71 22.49
C ARG A 387 -9.75 22.90 21.22
N HIS A 388 -9.17 21.71 21.06
CA HIS A 388 -9.15 20.97 19.80
C HIS A 388 -9.79 19.58 19.86
N TRP A 389 -10.47 19.22 20.96
CA TRP A 389 -11.10 17.91 21.11
C TRP A 389 -12.06 17.49 19.98
N PRO A 390 -12.85 18.37 19.30
CA PRO A 390 -13.73 17.92 18.22
C PRO A 390 -12.94 17.38 17.01
N ASP A 391 -11.83 18.04 16.68
CA ASP A 391 -10.94 17.62 15.59
C ASP A 391 -10.20 16.33 15.96
N ILE A 392 -9.75 16.21 17.20
CA ILE A 392 -9.06 15.02 17.72
C ILE A 392 -10.01 13.80 17.75
N THR A 393 -11.29 13.99 18.08
CA THR A 393 -12.29 12.91 18.18
C THR A 393 -12.48 12.16 16.86
N ILE A 394 -12.52 12.90 15.74
CA ILE A 394 -12.63 12.31 14.41
C ILE A 394 -11.27 11.77 13.96
N GLY A 395 -10.23 12.58 14.11
CA GLY A 395 -8.83 12.22 13.94
C GLY A 395 -8.39 11.96 12.49
N SER A 396 -7.09 12.10 12.24
CA SER A 396 -6.42 11.61 11.02
C SER A 396 -5.82 10.21 11.22
N ARG A 397 -5.52 9.85 12.48
CA ARG A 397 -5.03 8.55 12.96
C ARG A 397 -3.74 8.07 12.33
N ARG A 398 -2.90 7.47 13.16
CA ARG A 398 -1.64 6.91 12.70
C ARG A 398 -1.70 5.40 12.67
N LEU A 399 -1.30 4.83 11.53
CA LEU A 399 -0.80 3.47 11.47
C LEU A 399 0.64 3.48 12.00
N ASP A 400 0.91 2.56 12.92
CA ASP A 400 2.26 2.00 13.12
C ASP A 400 3.29 2.87 13.85
N VAL A 401 2.85 3.66 14.82
CA VAL A 401 3.76 4.31 15.77
C VAL A 401 3.36 3.87 17.17
N GLY A 402 4.20 3.04 17.79
CA GLY A 402 4.06 2.73 19.21
C GLY A 402 3.88 4.01 20.03
N PRO A 403 3.14 3.96 21.15
CA PRO A 403 2.81 5.16 21.90
C PRO A 403 4.09 5.88 22.34
N ILE A 404 4.15 7.19 22.07
CA ILE A 404 5.29 8.03 22.52
C ILE A 404 5.37 8.03 24.04
N VAL A 405 4.22 7.91 24.72
CA VAL A 405 4.12 7.75 26.17
C VAL A 405 3.92 6.28 26.51
N SER A 406 4.96 5.58 26.93
CA SER A 406 4.83 4.15 27.26
C SER A 406 4.21 3.87 28.64
N SER A 407 4.18 4.86 29.54
CA SER A 407 3.66 4.71 30.90
C SER A 407 2.24 5.25 31.02
N LEU A 408 1.30 4.38 31.44
CA LEU A 408 -0.02 4.82 31.88
C LEU A 408 0.12 5.72 33.11
N PRO A 409 -0.80 6.69 33.30
CA PRO A 409 -0.80 7.53 34.48
C PRO A 409 -1.04 6.69 35.73
N GLY A 410 -0.50 7.12 36.87
CA GLY A 410 -0.88 6.54 38.16
C GLY A 410 -2.34 6.86 38.50
N PRO A 411 -2.95 6.12 39.44
CA PRO A 411 -4.36 6.32 39.83
C PRO A 411 -4.67 7.73 40.38
N ASP A 412 -3.65 8.48 40.80
CA ASP A 412 -3.79 9.85 41.34
C ASP A 412 -3.65 10.96 40.26
N ALA A 413 -3.59 10.62 38.98
CA ALA A 413 -3.45 11.61 37.92
C ALA A 413 -4.75 12.42 37.72
N PRO A 414 -4.68 13.74 37.54
CA PRO A 414 -5.86 14.56 37.27
C PRO A 414 -6.63 14.10 36.02
N ALA A 415 -7.96 14.19 36.03
CA ALA A 415 -8.80 13.66 34.95
C ALA A 415 -8.51 14.30 33.58
N HIS A 416 -8.19 15.60 33.51
CA HIS A 416 -7.79 16.25 32.25
C HIS A 416 -6.50 15.66 31.63
N VAL A 417 -5.55 15.20 32.45
CA VAL A 417 -4.34 14.51 31.97
C VAL A 417 -4.68 13.14 31.44
N VAL A 418 -5.54 12.40 32.16
CA VAL A 418 -6.01 11.08 31.76
C VAL A 418 -6.79 11.17 30.44
N LEU A 419 -7.62 12.21 30.26
CA LEU A 419 -8.33 12.49 29.01
C LEU A 419 -7.37 12.83 27.86
N ALA A 420 -6.32 13.60 28.10
CA ALA A 420 -5.30 13.89 27.08
C ALA A 420 -4.57 12.61 26.63
N MET A 421 -4.25 11.72 27.56
CA MET A 421 -3.69 10.40 27.25
C MET A 421 -4.69 9.51 26.51
N ALA A 422 -5.98 9.56 26.86
CA ALA A 422 -7.03 8.85 26.14
C ALA A 422 -7.15 9.33 24.69
N ALA A 423 -7.00 10.63 24.45
CA ALA A 423 -6.97 11.22 23.11
C ALA A 423 -5.79 10.69 22.27
N GLU A 424 -4.61 10.59 22.88
CA GLU A 424 -3.42 10.00 22.23
C GLU A 424 -3.62 8.53 21.88
N ARG A 425 -4.21 7.74 22.79
CA ARG A 425 -4.53 6.33 22.54
C ARG A 425 -5.56 6.16 21.43
N LEU A 426 -6.57 7.01 21.42
CA LEU A 426 -7.62 7.00 20.41
C LEU A 426 -7.04 7.28 19.00
N ASP A 427 -6.16 8.27 18.86
CA ASP A 427 -5.47 8.59 17.60
C ASP A 427 -4.51 7.47 17.15
N ALA A 428 -3.90 6.77 18.11
CA ALA A 428 -3.07 5.58 17.85
C ALA A 428 -3.89 4.32 17.52
N GLY A 429 -5.23 4.38 17.58
CA GLY A 429 -6.11 3.23 17.35
C GLY A 429 -6.19 2.22 18.51
N ASP A 430 -5.57 2.50 19.66
CA ASP A 430 -5.61 1.68 20.86
C ASP A 430 -6.89 1.96 21.67
N THR A 431 -8.02 1.49 21.15
CA THR A 431 -9.34 1.68 21.74
C THR A 431 -9.48 1.03 23.11
N ALA A 432 -8.75 -0.05 23.38
CA ALA A 432 -8.75 -0.76 24.65
C ALA A 432 -8.14 0.12 25.76
N SER A 433 -6.94 0.65 25.55
CA SER A 433 -6.31 1.56 26.52
C SER A 433 -7.07 2.88 26.62
N ALA A 434 -7.61 3.40 25.51
CA ALA A 434 -8.47 4.59 25.54
C ALA A 434 -9.68 4.36 26.46
N ARG A 435 -10.41 3.24 26.32
CA ARG A 435 -11.56 2.92 27.21
C ARG A 435 -11.15 2.79 28.67
N TYR A 436 -10.00 2.18 28.95
CA TYR A 436 -9.48 2.08 30.32
C TYR A 436 -9.22 3.47 30.92
N LEU A 437 -8.56 4.36 30.18
CA LEU A 437 -8.30 5.74 30.62
C LEU A 437 -9.59 6.55 30.79
N LEU A 438 -10.57 6.40 29.88
CA LEU A 438 -11.89 7.02 30.02
C LEU A 438 -12.58 6.58 31.32
N HIS A 439 -12.49 5.30 31.69
CA HIS A 439 -13.04 4.80 32.94
C HIS A 439 -12.31 5.35 34.18
N LEU A 440 -10.99 5.53 34.12
CA LEU A 440 -10.24 6.15 35.22
C LEU A 440 -10.63 7.62 35.42
N ALA A 441 -10.80 8.38 34.35
CA ALA A 441 -11.20 9.78 34.42
C ALA A 441 -12.66 9.98 34.91
N GLU A 442 -13.52 8.95 34.86
CA GLU A 442 -14.86 9.00 35.47
C GLU A 442 -14.84 9.00 37.00
N ALA A 443 -13.77 8.50 37.61
CA ALA A 443 -13.66 8.38 39.06
C ALA A 443 -13.45 9.74 39.77
N ASP A 444 -13.16 10.80 39.01
CA ASP A 444 -12.97 12.17 39.49
C ASP A 444 -14.04 13.13 38.87
N PRO A 445 -15.22 13.26 39.49
CA PRO A 445 -16.37 13.96 38.92
C PRO A 445 -16.31 15.51 39.00
N ASP A 446 -15.26 16.08 39.58
CA ASP A 446 -15.21 17.51 39.96
C ASP A 446 -14.73 18.47 38.83
N GLU A 447 -14.40 17.99 37.62
CA GLU A 447 -13.80 18.82 36.53
C GLU A 447 -14.78 19.60 35.63
N GLY A 448 -16.10 19.54 35.87
CA GLY A 448 -17.10 20.40 35.19
C GLY A 448 -17.55 19.96 33.78
N GLU A 449 -18.45 20.75 33.17
CA GLU A 449 -19.18 20.42 31.92
C GLU A 449 -18.30 20.11 30.68
N PRO A 450 -17.17 20.81 30.43
CA PRO A 450 -16.33 20.54 29.25
C PRO A 450 -15.65 19.17 29.27
N ALA A 451 -15.20 18.69 30.45
CA ALA A 451 -14.57 17.38 30.60
C ALA A 451 -15.57 16.25 30.31
N ALA A 452 -16.80 16.37 30.80
CA ALA A 452 -17.88 15.43 30.53
C ALA A 452 -18.23 15.33 29.02
N SER A 453 -18.21 16.47 28.31
CA SER A 453 -18.44 16.51 26.86
C SER A 453 -17.33 15.79 26.09
N ILE A 454 -16.06 16.04 26.44
CA ILE A 454 -14.89 15.39 25.83
C ILE A 454 -14.92 13.87 26.07
N MET A 455 -15.16 13.47 27.32
CA MET A 455 -15.32 12.07 27.72
C MET A 455 -16.37 11.36 26.86
N THR A 456 -17.55 11.97 26.72
CA THR A 456 -18.66 11.44 25.93
C THR A 456 -18.31 11.34 24.45
N ALA A 457 -17.63 12.34 23.90
CA ALA A 457 -17.15 12.32 22.51
C ALA A 457 -16.16 11.17 22.25
N PHE A 458 -15.22 10.94 23.17
CA PHE A 458 -14.26 9.85 23.05
C PHE A 458 -14.90 8.47 23.24
N ARG A 459 -15.94 8.34 24.08
CA ARG A 459 -16.75 7.11 24.16
C ARG A 459 -17.48 6.82 22.84
N LEU A 460 -18.03 7.84 22.16
CA LEU A 460 -18.61 7.68 20.83
C LEU A 460 -17.57 7.23 19.81
N ALA A 461 -16.39 7.85 19.81
CA ALA A 461 -15.31 7.51 18.89
C ALA A 461 -14.81 6.07 19.12
N THR A 462 -14.54 5.67 20.36
CA THR A 462 -14.12 4.29 20.67
C THR A 462 -15.17 3.26 20.24
N ALA A 463 -16.46 3.50 20.52
CA ALA A 463 -17.55 2.61 20.11
C ALA A 463 -17.64 2.46 18.59
N ARG A 464 -17.43 3.55 17.84
CA ARG A 464 -17.42 3.52 16.37
C ARG A 464 -16.31 2.63 15.81
N LEU A 465 -15.12 2.69 16.40
CA LEU A 465 -13.93 1.99 15.93
C LEU A 465 -13.87 0.53 16.27
N ASP A 466 -14.35 0.19 17.47
CA ASP A 466 -14.51 -1.20 17.85
C ASP A 466 -15.61 -1.89 17.01
N GLY A 467 -16.44 -1.11 16.29
CA GLY A 467 -17.58 -1.60 15.53
C GLY A 467 -18.83 -1.83 16.38
N HIS A 468 -18.87 -1.33 17.62
CA HIS A 468 -19.99 -1.48 18.55
C HIS A 468 -21.14 -0.51 18.23
N LEU A 469 -21.79 -0.72 17.09
CA LEU A 469 -22.80 0.19 16.51
C LEU A 469 -23.99 0.47 17.44
N HIS A 470 -24.47 -0.54 18.18
CA HIS A 470 -25.60 -0.36 19.10
C HIS A 470 -25.24 0.56 20.28
N ARG A 471 -24.02 0.44 20.80
CA ARG A 471 -23.51 1.33 21.86
C ARG A 471 -23.32 2.75 21.34
N ALA A 472 -22.80 2.90 20.12
CA ALA A 472 -22.71 4.21 19.47
C ALA A 472 -24.11 4.86 19.29
N CYS A 473 -25.11 4.08 18.89
CA CYS A 473 -26.49 4.54 18.77
C CYS A 473 -27.08 4.99 20.12
N SER A 474 -26.94 4.19 21.18
CA SER A 474 -27.51 4.53 22.50
C SER A 474 -26.89 5.79 23.07
N THR A 475 -25.55 5.88 23.08
CA THR A 475 -24.83 7.06 23.58
C THR A 475 -25.15 8.31 22.74
N ALA A 476 -25.25 8.19 21.42
CA ALA A 476 -25.62 9.33 20.58
C ALA A 476 -27.07 9.77 20.81
N ALA A 477 -28.00 8.83 21.03
CA ALA A 477 -29.40 9.14 21.31
C ALA A 477 -29.59 9.85 22.66
N GLU A 478 -28.84 9.45 23.69
CA GLU A 478 -28.81 10.12 24.99
C GLU A 478 -28.43 11.60 24.86
N ILE A 479 -27.34 11.89 24.14
CA ILE A 479 -26.88 13.27 23.87
C ILE A 479 -27.93 14.07 23.09
N LEU A 480 -28.58 13.45 22.12
CA LEU A 480 -29.55 14.15 21.26
C LEU A 480 -30.89 14.40 21.95
N ALA A 481 -31.21 13.65 23.00
CA ALA A 481 -32.40 13.81 23.82
C ALA A 481 -32.31 15.03 24.76
N GLU A 482 -31.10 15.45 25.11
CA GLU A 482 -30.89 16.66 25.90
C GLU A 482 -31.20 17.93 25.07
N PRO A 483 -31.91 18.92 25.64
CA PRO A 483 -32.24 20.16 24.95
C PRO A 483 -30.97 20.94 24.62
N ALA A 484 -30.88 21.44 23.39
CA ALA A 484 -29.74 22.24 22.95
C ALA A 484 -29.70 23.56 23.75
N VAL A 485 -28.68 23.71 24.60
CA VAL A 485 -28.36 24.98 25.24
C VAL A 485 -27.35 25.69 24.35
N GLU A 486 -27.78 26.75 23.67
CA GLU A 486 -26.88 27.59 22.86
C GLU A 486 -25.80 28.19 23.79
N SER A 487 -24.52 28.03 23.42
CA SER A 487 -23.32 28.55 24.11
C SER A 487 -22.53 27.62 25.08
N SER A 488 -22.74 26.29 25.09
CA SER A 488 -21.91 25.36 25.90
C SER A 488 -21.04 24.39 25.06
N ALA A 489 -20.09 23.70 25.70
CA ALA A 489 -19.30 22.63 25.07
C ALA A 489 -20.19 21.49 24.51
N ALA A 490 -21.39 21.32 25.07
CA ALA A 490 -22.41 20.39 24.57
C ALA A 490 -22.93 20.80 23.18
N ASP A 491 -22.82 22.08 22.81
CA ASP A 491 -23.18 22.56 21.47
C ASP A 491 -22.31 21.86 20.41
N MET A 492 -21.00 21.72 20.64
CA MET A 492 -20.07 21.04 19.72
C MET A 492 -20.23 19.51 19.71
N LEU A 493 -20.86 18.91 20.73
CA LEU A 493 -21.08 17.47 20.83
C LEU A 493 -22.21 16.98 19.90
N ARG A 494 -23.21 17.83 19.64
CA ARG A 494 -24.40 17.46 18.85
C ARG A 494 -24.08 17.00 17.41
N PRO A 495 -23.23 17.69 16.61
CA PRO A 495 -22.88 17.24 15.26
C PRO A 495 -22.11 15.92 15.27
N LEU A 496 -21.26 15.69 16.28
CA LEU A 496 -20.54 14.44 16.46
C LEU A 496 -21.47 13.27 16.81
N ALA A 497 -22.47 13.52 17.67
CA ALA A 497 -23.50 12.54 17.99
C ALA A 497 -24.35 12.21 16.76
N LEU A 498 -24.79 13.20 15.98
CA LEU A 498 -25.52 12.99 14.73
C LEU A 498 -24.71 12.23 13.68
N LEU A 499 -23.42 12.55 13.54
CA LEU A 499 -22.49 11.82 12.67
C LEU A 499 -22.37 10.36 13.08
N SER A 500 -22.11 10.11 14.37
CA SER A 500 -21.92 8.76 14.91
C SER A 500 -23.21 7.93 14.81
N LEU A 501 -24.36 8.53 15.12
CA LEU A 501 -25.67 7.90 14.96
C LEU A 501 -25.96 7.59 13.49
N GLY A 502 -25.73 8.56 12.60
CA GLY A 502 -25.96 8.40 11.16
C GLY A 502 -25.11 7.30 10.55
N ALA A 503 -23.81 7.26 10.89
CA ALA A 503 -22.89 6.22 10.48
C ALA A 503 -23.32 4.83 11.00
N ALA A 504 -23.63 4.72 12.30
CA ALA A 504 -24.08 3.47 12.89
C ALA A 504 -25.40 2.97 12.28
N LYS A 505 -26.37 3.85 12.04
CA LYS A 505 -27.64 3.53 11.40
C LYS A 505 -27.46 3.04 9.95
N LEU A 506 -26.52 3.63 9.21
CA LEU A 506 -26.17 3.14 7.86
C LEU A 506 -25.71 1.69 7.92
N HIS A 507 -24.75 1.38 8.78
CA HIS A 507 -24.20 0.03 8.91
C HIS A 507 -25.18 -0.96 9.54
N LEU A 508 -26.16 -0.52 10.34
CA LEU A 508 -27.26 -1.34 10.85
C LEU A 508 -28.37 -1.60 9.81
N GLY A 509 -28.26 -1.08 8.59
CA GLY A 509 -29.25 -1.26 7.53
C GLY A 509 -30.50 -0.40 7.69
N GLN A 510 -30.37 0.78 8.31
CA GLN A 510 -31.45 1.77 8.52
C GLN A 510 -31.18 3.04 7.71
N PRO A 511 -31.23 2.97 6.35
CA PRO A 511 -30.75 4.04 5.49
C PRO A 511 -31.54 5.35 5.62
N THR A 512 -32.84 5.30 5.89
CA THR A 512 -33.68 6.52 6.02
C THR A 512 -33.25 7.39 7.20
N GLU A 513 -33.04 6.77 8.37
CA GLU A 513 -32.57 7.50 9.57
C GLU A 513 -31.13 7.97 9.41
N ALA A 514 -30.28 7.16 8.76
CA ALA A 514 -28.90 7.50 8.47
C ALA A 514 -28.80 8.79 7.64
N PHE A 515 -29.55 8.89 6.53
CA PHE A 515 -29.54 10.08 5.67
C PHE A 515 -29.92 11.35 6.44
N ARG A 516 -30.99 11.27 7.25
CA ARG A 516 -31.45 12.41 8.06
C ARG A 516 -30.36 12.87 9.04
N CYS A 517 -29.78 11.94 9.80
CA CYS A 517 -28.77 12.27 10.82
C CYS A 517 -27.48 12.81 10.18
N LEU A 518 -27.00 12.19 9.11
CA LEU A 518 -25.78 12.63 8.42
C LEU A 518 -25.95 13.99 7.73
N GLY A 519 -27.11 14.25 7.11
CA GLY A 519 -27.41 15.54 6.52
C GLY A 519 -27.50 16.66 7.56
N GLU A 520 -28.11 16.39 8.72
CA GLU A 520 -28.16 17.33 9.84
C GLU A 520 -26.76 17.57 10.43
N ALA A 521 -25.95 16.52 10.61
CA ALA A 521 -24.57 16.62 11.07
C ALA A 521 -23.73 17.50 10.14
N GLN A 522 -23.79 17.28 8.82
CA GLN A 522 -23.06 18.06 7.83
C GLN A 522 -23.43 19.55 7.90
N ASN A 523 -24.73 19.86 7.99
CA ASN A 523 -25.22 21.24 8.03
C ASN A 523 -24.81 21.96 9.32
N LEU A 524 -24.93 21.30 10.48
CA LEU A 524 -24.51 21.87 11.76
C LEU A 524 -22.99 22.04 11.84
N ALA A 525 -22.22 21.05 11.36
CA ALA A 525 -20.77 21.13 11.30
C ALA A 525 -20.30 22.33 10.47
N ARG A 526 -20.90 22.56 9.29
CA ARG A 526 -20.60 23.72 8.45
C ARG A 526 -20.92 25.05 9.12
N ARG A 527 -22.03 25.15 9.86
CA ARG A 527 -22.42 26.39 10.57
C ARG A 527 -21.48 26.72 11.74
N ARG A 528 -20.76 25.72 12.25
CA ARG A 528 -19.87 25.83 13.42
C ARG A 528 -18.39 25.70 13.05
N ASP A 529 -18.06 25.76 11.76
CA ASP A 529 -16.70 25.62 11.23
C ASP A 529 -15.95 24.35 11.69
N LEU A 530 -16.70 23.25 11.90
CA LEU A 530 -16.15 21.94 12.28
C LEU A 530 -15.78 21.13 11.04
N ALA A 531 -14.66 21.47 10.40
CA ALA A 531 -14.24 20.92 9.11
C ALA A 531 -14.10 19.38 9.10
N HIS A 532 -13.50 18.78 10.15
CA HIS A 532 -13.36 17.33 10.26
C HIS A 532 -14.72 16.63 10.25
N VAL A 533 -15.68 17.15 11.01
CA VAL A 533 -17.04 16.59 11.10
C VAL A 533 -17.80 16.76 9.78
N GLU A 534 -17.65 17.91 9.10
CA GLU A 534 -18.26 18.12 7.78
C GLU A 534 -17.72 17.12 6.75
N ILE A 535 -16.40 16.92 6.69
CA ILE A 535 -15.75 15.97 5.78
C ILE A 535 -16.21 14.54 6.08
N SER A 536 -16.23 14.14 7.36
CA SER A 536 -16.69 12.82 7.79
C SER A 536 -18.15 12.58 7.45
N ALA A 537 -19.05 13.53 7.75
CA ALA A 537 -20.47 13.40 7.42
C ALA A 537 -20.69 13.32 5.91
N THR A 538 -19.95 14.12 5.13
CA THR A 538 -20.00 14.07 3.66
C THR A 538 -19.51 12.73 3.12
N SER A 539 -18.47 12.16 3.72
CA SER A 539 -17.93 10.85 3.30
C SER A 539 -18.89 9.70 3.58
N HIS A 540 -19.57 9.71 4.74
CA HIS A 540 -20.61 8.73 5.04
C HIS A 540 -21.86 8.93 4.17
N LEU A 541 -22.21 10.16 3.79
CA LEU A 541 -23.28 10.41 2.79
C LEU A 541 -22.92 9.85 1.42
N ALA A 542 -21.65 9.92 1.00
CA ALA A 542 -21.20 9.29 -0.24
C ALA A 542 -21.36 7.76 -0.16
N ALA A 543 -20.97 7.14 0.96
CA ALA A 543 -21.18 5.71 1.20
C ALA A 543 -22.67 5.33 1.22
N TRP A 544 -23.53 6.18 1.77
CA TRP A 544 -24.98 6.01 1.75
C TRP A 544 -25.53 5.99 0.31
N TYR A 545 -25.14 6.95 -0.53
CA TYR A 545 -25.56 6.99 -1.93
C TYR A 545 -25.08 5.75 -2.70
N ALA A 546 -23.84 5.32 -2.46
CA ALA A 546 -23.28 4.12 -3.07
C ALA A 546 -24.04 2.86 -2.66
N ALA A 547 -24.36 2.69 -1.38
CA ALA A 547 -25.12 1.54 -0.87
C ALA A 547 -26.52 1.43 -1.49
N LEU A 548 -27.17 2.57 -1.74
CA LEU A 548 -28.47 2.62 -2.41
C LEU A 548 -28.38 2.60 -3.95
N GLY A 549 -27.18 2.54 -4.53
CA GLY A 549 -26.99 2.46 -5.99
C GLY A 549 -27.21 3.77 -6.74
N HIS A 550 -27.21 4.92 -6.03
CA HIS A 550 -27.21 6.26 -6.60
C HIS A 550 -25.78 6.69 -6.95
N LEU A 551 -25.24 6.12 -8.03
CA LEU A 551 -23.81 6.12 -8.33
C LEU A 551 -23.29 7.53 -8.66
N HIS A 552 -24.05 8.33 -9.40
CA HIS A 552 -23.62 9.70 -9.75
C HIS A 552 -23.54 10.60 -8.51
N ASP A 553 -24.52 10.48 -7.61
CA ASP A 553 -24.54 11.23 -6.36
C ASP A 553 -23.45 10.77 -5.40
N ALA A 554 -23.16 9.46 -5.36
CA ALA A 554 -22.03 8.92 -4.61
C ALA A 554 -20.71 9.54 -5.07
N VAL A 555 -20.44 9.53 -6.38
CA VAL A 555 -19.20 10.08 -6.96
C VAL A 555 -19.09 11.58 -6.72
N ARG A 556 -20.17 12.33 -6.95
CA ARG A 556 -20.22 13.78 -6.72
C ARG A 556 -19.94 14.13 -5.26
N THR A 557 -20.57 13.42 -4.33
CA THR A 557 -20.42 13.66 -2.90
C THR A 557 -19.04 13.27 -2.39
N ALA A 558 -18.52 12.12 -2.83
CA ALA A 558 -17.16 11.66 -2.50
C ALA A 558 -16.08 12.63 -2.98
N ARG A 559 -16.16 13.10 -4.24
CA ARG A 559 -15.21 14.09 -4.77
C ARG A 559 -15.27 15.40 -4.01
N LYS A 560 -16.46 15.88 -3.66
CA LYS A 560 -16.63 17.07 -2.83
C LYS A 560 -15.93 16.94 -1.48
N ALA A 561 -16.03 15.79 -0.80
CA ALA A 561 -15.33 15.54 0.46
C ALA A 561 -13.81 15.54 0.28
N LEU A 562 -13.30 14.85 -0.75
CA LEU A 562 -11.86 14.78 -1.06
C LEU A 562 -11.28 16.15 -1.44
N GLU A 563 -11.99 16.94 -2.25
CA GLU A 563 -11.60 18.31 -2.63
C GLU A 563 -11.60 19.25 -1.43
N LEU A 564 -12.62 19.18 -0.59
CA LEU A 564 -12.70 19.96 0.65
C LEU A 564 -11.52 19.64 1.57
N ALA A 565 -11.24 18.34 1.77
CA ALA A 565 -10.10 17.89 2.55
C ALA A 565 -8.77 18.34 1.97
N ALA A 566 -8.57 18.21 0.66
CA ALA A 566 -7.34 18.65 -0.01
C ALA A 566 -7.11 20.17 0.15
N ARG A 567 -8.17 20.98 -0.02
CA ARG A 567 -8.10 22.44 0.14
C ARG A 567 -7.74 22.87 1.56
N LEU A 568 -8.19 22.11 2.57
CA LEU A 568 -7.95 22.40 3.98
C LEU A 568 -6.70 21.68 4.54
N GLY A 569 -5.98 20.91 3.73
CA GLY A 569 -4.84 20.11 4.19
C GLY A 569 -5.21 18.91 5.07
N LEU A 570 -6.48 18.49 5.07
CA LEU A 570 -7.04 17.42 5.90
C LEU A 570 -7.15 16.09 5.14
N GLY A 571 -6.25 15.82 4.19
CA GLY A 571 -6.27 14.60 3.37
C GLY A 571 -6.02 13.29 4.13
N GLN A 572 -5.62 13.39 5.40
CA GLN A 572 -5.33 12.26 6.29
C GLN A 572 -6.53 11.83 7.14
N VAL A 573 -7.68 12.52 7.05
CA VAL A 573 -8.89 12.12 7.80
C VAL A 573 -9.32 10.70 7.44
N THR A 574 -9.43 9.82 8.44
CA THR A 574 -9.71 8.39 8.26
C THR A 574 -11.03 8.14 7.53
N ASP A 575 -12.07 8.91 7.83
CA ASP A 575 -13.40 8.74 7.22
C ASP A 575 -13.43 9.10 5.73
N LEU A 576 -12.39 9.73 5.16
CA LEU A 576 -12.25 9.89 3.70
C LEU A 576 -12.18 8.54 2.98
N SER A 577 -11.79 7.48 3.68
CA SER A 577 -11.83 6.12 3.15
C SER A 577 -13.26 5.69 2.78
N TRP A 578 -14.31 6.20 3.45
CA TRP A 578 -15.70 5.99 3.00
C TRP A 578 -16.00 6.67 1.66
N SER A 579 -15.45 7.87 1.41
CA SER A 579 -15.53 8.52 0.09
C SER A 579 -14.81 7.69 -0.98
N ARG A 580 -13.62 7.14 -0.65
CA ARG A 580 -12.87 6.28 -1.57
C ARG A 580 -13.60 4.96 -1.85
N LEU A 581 -14.20 4.33 -0.85
CA LEU A 581 -15.03 3.13 -1.01
C LEU A 581 -16.30 3.42 -1.83
N ALA A 582 -16.93 4.59 -1.65
CA ALA A 582 -18.06 5.01 -2.47
C ALA A 582 -17.68 5.20 -3.95
N LEU A 583 -16.51 5.78 -4.23
CA LEU A 583 -15.96 5.86 -5.59
C LEU A 583 -15.67 4.46 -6.15
N ALA A 584 -15.08 3.59 -5.32
CA ALA A 584 -14.75 2.23 -5.72
C ALA A 584 -16.01 1.42 -6.07
N GLU A 585 -17.07 1.51 -5.27
CA GLU A 585 -18.36 0.86 -5.57
C GLU A 585 -18.97 1.41 -6.86
N ALA A 586 -18.98 2.75 -7.05
CA ALA A 586 -19.50 3.35 -8.28
C ALA A 586 -18.71 2.90 -9.53
N TYR A 587 -17.38 2.91 -9.47
CA TYR A 587 -16.54 2.42 -10.57
C TYR A 587 -16.71 0.92 -10.80
N PHE A 588 -16.88 0.13 -9.75
CA PHE A 588 -17.19 -1.30 -9.87
C PHE A 588 -18.51 -1.52 -10.63
N GLN A 589 -19.57 -0.79 -10.26
CA GLN A 589 -20.88 -0.88 -10.93
C GLN A 589 -20.88 -0.33 -12.36
N TRP A 590 -20.02 0.64 -12.67
CA TRP A 590 -19.75 1.13 -14.03
C TRP A 590 -18.81 0.23 -14.85
N ASP A 591 -18.38 -0.91 -14.31
CA ASP A 591 -17.47 -1.88 -14.94
C ASP A 591 -16.06 -1.31 -15.21
N ARG A 592 -15.63 -0.31 -14.43
CA ARG A 592 -14.28 0.27 -14.44
C ARG A 592 -13.42 -0.36 -13.34
N LEU A 593 -13.06 -1.63 -13.52
CA LEU A 593 -12.47 -2.47 -12.47
C LEU A 593 -11.10 -1.98 -11.97
N ASP A 594 -10.25 -1.43 -12.84
CA ASP A 594 -8.94 -0.89 -12.45
C ASP A 594 -9.08 0.35 -11.55
N ASP A 595 -9.99 1.28 -11.90
CA ASP A 595 -10.28 2.46 -11.09
C ASP A 595 -10.92 2.09 -9.75
N ALA A 596 -11.81 1.09 -9.78
CA ALA A 596 -12.43 0.54 -8.58
C ALA A 596 -11.38 -0.06 -7.63
N TRP A 597 -10.43 -0.83 -8.18
CA TRP A 597 -9.31 -1.39 -7.42
C TRP A 597 -8.48 -0.30 -6.77
N PHE A 598 -8.03 0.69 -7.54
CA PHE A 598 -7.21 1.79 -7.03
C PHE A 598 -7.89 2.54 -5.88
N CYS A 599 -9.19 2.82 -6.01
CA CYS A 599 -9.93 3.49 -4.95
C CYS A 599 -10.12 2.60 -3.69
N ALA A 600 -10.40 1.30 -3.87
CA ALA A 600 -10.55 0.36 -2.76
C ALA A 600 -9.23 0.15 -2.00
N ASP A 601 -8.13 0.00 -2.73
CA ASP A 601 -6.77 -0.15 -2.19
C ASP A 601 -6.36 1.08 -1.37
N ALA A 602 -6.53 2.28 -1.95
CA ALA A 602 -6.25 3.53 -1.24
C ALA A 602 -7.13 3.74 0.01
N ALA A 603 -8.34 3.18 0.05
CA ALA A 603 -9.20 3.21 1.24
C ALA A 603 -8.69 2.30 2.35
N LEU A 604 -8.19 1.11 1.99
CA LEU A 604 -7.60 0.15 2.93
C LEU A 604 -6.29 0.67 3.53
N ASP A 605 -5.43 1.25 2.69
CA ASP A 605 -4.17 1.89 3.13
C ASP A 605 -4.43 3.01 4.15
N SER A 606 -5.57 3.70 4.02
CA SER A 606 -5.97 4.82 4.87
C SER A 606 -6.97 4.41 5.96
N SER A 607 -7.17 3.11 6.20
CA SER A 607 -8.20 2.60 7.14
C SER A 607 -7.85 2.81 8.61
N CYS A 608 -6.56 2.92 8.94
CA CYS A 608 -6.05 3.20 10.29
C CYS A 608 -6.69 2.36 11.41
N GLY A 609 -6.92 1.06 11.16
CA GLY A 609 -7.51 0.13 12.13
C GLY A 609 -9.04 0.19 12.25
N ASP A 610 -9.75 1.00 11.45
CA ASP A 610 -11.21 0.97 11.39
C ASP A 610 -11.69 -0.33 10.74
N ARG A 611 -12.26 -1.21 11.55
CA ARG A 611 -12.70 -2.55 11.16
C ARG A 611 -13.78 -2.55 10.08
N LEU A 612 -14.67 -1.56 10.07
CA LEU A 612 -15.76 -1.50 9.09
C LEU A 612 -15.25 -1.06 7.72
N ILE A 613 -14.28 -0.15 7.68
CA ILE A 613 -13.60 0.27 6.44
C ILE A 613 -12.80 -0.91 5.88
N GLN A 614 -12.03 -1.60 6.73
CA GLN A 614 -11.25 -2.78 6.34
C GLN A 614 -12.12 -3.89 5.75
N LEU A 615 -13.21 -4.23 6.43
CA LEU A 615 -14.15 -5.25 5.97
C LEU A 615 -14.81 -4.86 4.64
N THR A 616 -15.31 -3.62 4.53
CA THR A 616 -16.00 -3.15 3.32
C THR A 616 -15.03 -3.10 2.13
N GLY A 617 -13.81 -2.61 2.34
CA GLY A 617 -12.76 -2.60 1.31
C GLY A 617 -12.37 -4.00 0.87
N THR A 618 -12.26 -4.95 1.80
CA THR A 618 -11.92 -6.34 1.49
C THR A 618 -13.04 -7.04 0.70
N ILE A 619 -14.30 -6.82 1.07
CA ILE A 619 -15.46 -7.33 0.30
C ILE A 619 -15.43 -6.78 -1.13
N LEU A 620 -15.16 -5.48 -1.29
CA LEU A 620 -15.11 -4.86 -2.62
C LEU A 620 -13.92 -5.35 -3.46
N GLN A 621 -12.71 -5.44 -2.88
CA GLN A 621 -11.55 -6.05 -3.54
C GLN A 621 -11.82 -7.50 -3.94
N THR A 622 -12.52 -8.26 -3.11
CA THR A 622 -12.95 -9.63 -3.44
C THR A 622 -13.87 -9.64 -4.65
N ARG A 623 -14.91 -8.79 -4.68
CA ARG A 623 -15.82 -8.67 -5.82
C ARG A 623 -15.09 -8.26 -7.11
N ILE A 624 -14.07 -7.41 -7.01
CA ILE A 624 -13.20 -7.03 -8.14
C ILE A 624 -12.33 -8.21 -8.59
N ARG A 625 -11.72 -8.96 -7.66
CA ARG A 625 -10.93 -10.17 -7.98
C ARG A 625 -11.79 -11.23 -8.65
N VAL A 626 -13.02 -11.45 -8.16
CA VAL A 626 -14.01 -12.33 -8.81
C VAL A 626 -14.32 -11.86 -10.22
N ALA A 627 -14.60 -10.56 -10.40
CA ALA A 627 -14.89 -9.99 -11.72
C ALA A 627 -13.71 -10.08 -12.71
N THR A 628 -12.47 -10.14 -12.22
CA THR A 628 -11.26 -10.21 -13.04
C THR A 628 -10.71 -11.64 -13.19
N GLY A 629 -11.34 -12.65 -12.57
CA GLY A 629 -10.96 -14.07 -12.67
C GLY A 629 -9.94 -14.58 -11.65
N TRP A 630 -9.59 -13.79 -10.62
CA TRP A 630 -8.58 -14.11 -9.60
C TRP A 630 -9.24 -14.78 -8.39
N LEU A 631 -9.84 -15.95 -8.63
CA LEU A 631 -10.71 -16.62 -7.66
C LEU A 631 -9.97 -17.16 -6.43
N THR A 632 -8.71 -17.58 -6.59
CA THR A 632 -7.91 -18.11 -5.47
C THR A 632 -7.54 -16.98 -4.51
N GLU A 633 -7.07 -15.87 -5.04
CA GLU A 633 -6.73 -14.68 -4.26
C GLU A 633 -7.97 -14.04 -3.61
N ALA A 634 -9.14 -14.11 -4.27
CA ALA A 634 -10.41 -13.72 -3.67
C ALA A 634 -10.78 -14.62 -2.47
N HIS A 635 -10.57 -15.93 -2.59
CA HIS A 635 -10.82 -16.89 -1.52
C HIS A 635 -9.92 -16.66 -0.31
N ASP A 636 -8.62 -16.50 -0.53
CA ASP A 636 -7.65 -16.27 0.53
C ASP A 636 -7.93 -14.97 1.29
N ALA A 637 -8.29 -13.90 0.57
CA ALA A 637 -8.64 -12.62 1.19
C ALA A 637 -9.91 -12.69 2.04
N LEU A 638 -10.97 -13.36 1.57
CA LEU A 638 -12.18 -13.56 2.37
C LEU A 638 -11.92 -14.42 3.60
N ARG A 639 -11.09 -15.47 3.49
CA ARG A 639 -10.74 -16.30 4.65
C ARG A 639 -9.94 -15.55 5.70
N ALA A 640 -9.02 -14.69 5.29
CA ALA A 640 -8.30 -13.80 6.20
C ALA A 640 -9.28 -12.86 6.92
N ALA A 641 -10.18 -12.22 6.17
CA ALA A 641 -11.20 -11.35 6.75
C ALA A 641 -12.13 -12.10 7.71
N ASP A 642 -12.60 -13.30 7.37
CA ASP A 642 -13.47 -14.11 8.23
C ASP A 642 -12.77 -14.53 9.53
N HIS A 643 -11.49 -14.86 9.47
CA HIS A 643 -10.70 -15.18 10.66
C HIS A 643 -10.54 -13.97 11.59
N GLU A 644 -10.23 -12.80 11.03
CA GLU A 644 -10.16 -11.54 11.78
C GLU A 644 -11.53 -11.18 12.38
N CYS A 645 -12.60 -11.35 11.60
CA CYS A 645 -13.98 -11.12 12.02
C CYS A 645 -14.44 -12.07 13.13
N GLY A 646 -14.01 -13.33 13.12
CA GLY A 646 -14.41 -14.35 14.10
C GLY A 646 -13.95 -14.04 15.53
N THR A 647 -12.99 -13.14 15.70
CA THR A 647 -12.53 -12.66 17.01
C THR A 647 -13.21 -11.37 17.47
N ALA A 648 -14.01 -10.73 16.60
CA ALA A 648 -14.61 -9.42 16.81
C ALA A 648 -16.14 -9.47 16.93
N ASP A 649 -16.71 -8.66 17.83
CA ASP A 649 -18.16 -8.48 17.98
C ASP A 649 -18.73 -7.59 16.86
N LEU A 650 -18.69 -8.08 15.63
CA LEU A 650 -19.18 -7.34 14.46
C LEU A 650 -20.72 -7.28 14.42
N PRO A 651 -21.31 -6.24 13.81
CA PRO A 651 -22.75 -6.16 13.65
C PRO A 651 -23.25 -7.23 12.65
N ALA A 652 -24.46 -7.76 12.87
CA ALA A 652 -25.08 -8.75 12.00
C ALA A 652 -25.07 -8.38 10.49
N PRO A 653 -25.42 -7.14 10.08
CA PRO A 653 -25.33 -6.75 8.66
C PRO A 653 -23.93 -6.88 8.06
N ALA A 654 -22.87 -6.61 8.83
CA ALA A 654 -21.49 -6.74 8.36
C ALA A 654 -21.09 -8.20 8.14
N ARG A 655 -21.42 -9.09 9.09
CA ARG A 655 -21.21 -10.53 8.91
C ARG A 655 -22.00 -11.10 7.74
N ARG A 656 -23.24 -10.62 7.55
CA ARG A 656 -24.06 -11.03 6.42
C ARG A 656 -23.47 -10.56 5.09
N ALA A 657 -22.97 -9.33 5.00
CA ALA A 657 -22.29 -8.83 3.80
C ALA A 657 -21.07 -9.70 3.42
N LEU A 658 -20.29 -10.15 4.42
CA LEU A 658 -19.18 -11.07 4.20
C LEU A 658 -19.65 -12.44 3.69
N ALA A 659 -20.70 -13.00 4.29
CA ALA A 659 -21.28 -14.28 3.87
C ALA A 659 -21.87 -14.21 2.44
N LEU A 660 -22.48 -13.08 2.06
CA LEU A 660 -22.97 -12.85 0.70
C LEU A 660 -21.81 -12.78 -0.31
N ALA A 661 -20.71 -12.10 0.04
CA ALA A 661 -19.51 -12.07 -0.80
C ALA A 661 -18.88 -13.48 -0.96
N GLU A 662 -18.90 -14.30 0.09
CA GLU A 662 -18.47 -15.70 0.00
C GLU A 662 -19.41 -16.52 -0.91
N ALA A 663 -20.72 -16.38 -0.78
CA ALA A 663 -21.69 -17.05 -1.64
C ALA A 663 -21.52 -16.65 -3.12
N GLU A 664 -21.29 -15.36 -3.40
CA GLU A 664 -20.97 -14.86 -4.74
C GLU A 664 -19.68 -15.49 -5.30
N LEU A 665 -18.62 -15.59 -4.48
CA LEU A 665 -17.37 -16.26 -4.86
C LEU A 665 -17.58 -17.75 -5.15
N ARG A 666 -18.32 -18.48 -4.31
CA ARG A 666 -18.63 -19.91 -4.50
C ARG A 666 -19.40 -20.14 -5.79
N LEU A 667 -20.38 -19.29 -6.06
CA LEU A 667 -21.12 -19.31 -7.32
C LEU A 667 -20.18 -19.08 -8.52
N ALA A 668 -19.23 -18.14 -8.41
CA ALA A 668 -18.24 -17.88 -9.47
C ALA A 668 -17.25 -19.04 -9.68
N CYS A 669 -16.94 -19.81 -8.62
CA CYS A 669 -16.16 -21.04 -8.71
C CYS A 669 -16.94 -22.21 -9.33
N GLY A 670 -18.24 -22.05 -9.64
CA GLY A 670 -19.08 -23.11 -10.19
C GLY A 670 -19.61 -24.09 -9.15
N ASP A 671 -19.67 -23.69 -7.88
CA ASP A 671 -20.20 -24.49 -6.77
C ASP A 671 -21.47 -23.85 -6.18
N PRO A 672 -22.62 -23.94 -6.89
CA PRO A 672 -23.87 -23.35 -6.44
C PRO A 672 -24.40 -24.00 -5.16
N ALA A 673 -24.11 -25.29 -4.94
CA ALA A 673 -24.55 -26.00 -3.74
C ALA A 673 -23.89 -25.43 -2.47
N ALA A 674 -22.56 -25.22 -2.49
CA ALA A 674 -21.87 -24.57 -1.38
C ALA A 674 -22.30 -23.11 -1.19
N ALA A 675 -22.59 -22.39 -2.27
CA ALA A 675 -23.17 -21.04 -2.19
C ALA A 675 -24.54 -21.06 -1.50
N HIS A 676 -25.40 -22.02 -1.85
CA HIS A 676 -26.73 -22.18 -1.27
C HIS A 676 -26.67 -22.58 0.22
N GLU A 677 -25.78 -23.52 0.58
CA GLU A 677 -25.54 -23.91 1.97
C GLU A 677 -25.10 -22.72 2.81
N ARG A 678 -24.20 -21.89 2.27
CA ARG A 678 -23.74 -20.68 2.95
C ARG A 678 -24.88 -19.71 3.20
N LEU A 679 -25.78 -19.51 2.25
CA LEU A 679 -26.97 -18.65 2.43
C LEU A 679 -27.92 -19.22 3.50
N ARG A 680 -28.19 -20.53 3.50
CA ARG A 680 -29.09 -21.20 4.48
C ARG A 680 -28.59 -21.16 5.91
N SER A 681 -27.27 -21.01 6.11
CA SER A 681 -26.70 -20.88 7.45
C SER A 681 -27.12 -19.61 8.21
N TRP A 682 -27.85 -18.70 7.55
CA TRP A 682 -28.35 -17.44 8.11
C TRP A 682 -29.89 -17.33 7.98
N PRO A 683 -30.64 -17.10 9.07
CA PRO A 683 -32.10 -17.02 9.01
C PRO A 683 -32.63 -15.74 8.36
N ASP A 684 -33.82 -15.82 7.74
CA ASP A 684 -34.48 -14.78 6.92
C ASP A 684 -34.84 -13.46 7.64
N ALA A 685 -34.63 -13.35 8.96
CA ALA A 685 -35.03 -12.20 9.78
C ALA A 685 -34.02 -11.03 9.80
N GLU A 686 -32.94 -11.13 9.02
CA GLU A 686 -31.76 -10.25 9.12
C GLU A 686 -31.71 -9.10 8.08
N PRO A 687 -30.91 -8.03 8.31
CA PRO A 687 -30.72 -6.90 7.39
C PRO A 687 -30.18 -7.29 6.01
N LEU A 688 -30.24 -6.38 5.02
CA LEU A 688 -29.85 -6.59 3.60
C LEU A 688 -30.69 -7.61 2.79
N PRO A 689 -32.04 -7.61 2.90
CA PRO A 689 -32.87 -8.66 2.29
C PRO A 689 -32.86 -8.62 0.76
N ALA A 690 -32.66 -7.45 0.14
CA ALA A 690 -32.59 -7.31 -1.32
C ALA A 690 -31.31 -7.94 -1.91
N GLN A 691 -30.16 -7.74 -1.28
CA GLN A 691 -28.90 -8.31 -1.75
C GLN A 691 -28.90 -9.83 -1.59
N ALA A 692 -29.39 -10.33 -0.45
CA ALA A 692 -29.56 -11.76 -0.22
C ALA A 692 -30.45 -12.42 -1.26
N ALA A 693 -31.60 -11.82 -1.58
CA ALA A 693 -32.52 -12.34 -2.59
C ALA A 693 -31.91 -12.38 -4.00
N VAL A 694 -31.06 -11.41 -4.35
CA VAL A 694 -30.35 -11.39 -5.64
C VAL A 694 -29.35 -12.55 -5.73
N VAL A 695 -28.54 -12.77 -4.68
CA VAL A 695 -27.56 -13.85 -4.65
C VAL A 695 -28.29 -15.21 -4.63
N GLU A 696 -29.30 -15.37 -3.81
CA GLU A 696 -30.13 -16.58 -3.74
C GLU A 696 -30.82 -16.88 -5.08
N GLY A 697 -31.44 -15.88 -5.71
CA GLY A 697 -32.04 -16.04 -7.04
C GLY A 697 -31.03 -16.45 -8.12
N SER A 698 -29.79 -15.95 -8.03
CA SER A 698 -28.70 -16.33 -8.93
C SER A 698 -28.23 -17.77 -8.70
N VAL A 699 -28.15 -18.20 -7.44
CA VAL A 699 -27.85 -19.59 -7.06
C VAL A 699 -28.95 -20.54 -7.54
N LEU A 700 -30.22 -20.21 -7.30
CA LEU A 700 -31.38 -21.01 -7.75
C LEU A 700 -31.42 -21.15 -9.28
N LEU A 701 -31.02 -20.10 -10.02
CA LEU A 701 -30.86 -20.19 -11.47
C LEU A 701 -29.76 -21.17 -11.89
N ALA A 702 -28.61 -21.13 -11.21
CA ALA A 702 -27.50 -22.06 -11.47
C ALA A 702 -27.86 -23.52 -11.12
N GLU A 703 -28.71 -23.73 -10.12
CA GLU A 703 -29.25 -25.05 -9.74
C GLU A 703 -30.39 -25.54 -10.66
N GLY A 704 -30.81 -24.74 -11.65
CA GLY A 704 -31.88 -25.11 -12.57
C GLY A 704 -33.30 -24.97 -11.99
N GLN A 705 -33.50 -24.10 -11.00
CA GLN A 705 -34.79 -23.83 -10.35
C GLN A 705 -35.33 -22.40 -10.68
N PRO A 706 -35.63 -22.09 -11.95
CA PRO A 706 -35.98 -20.73 -12.37
C PRO A 706 -37.30 -20.22 -11.76
N ALA A 707 -38.28 -21.09 -11.48
CA ALA A 707 -39.54 -20.68 -10.85
C ALA A 707 -39.33 -20.20 -9.39
N ALA A 708 -38.42 -20.85 -8.65
CA ALA A 708 -38.05 -20.41 -7.31
C ALA A 708 -37.28 -19.09 -7.36
N ALA A 709 -36.35 -18.95 -8.32
CA ALA A 709 -35.59 -17.70 -8.52
C ALA A 709 -36.51 -16.49 -8.77
N ILE A 710 -37.55 -16.62 -9.59
CA ILE A 710 -38.56 -15.56 -9.82
C ILE A 710 -39.24 -15.16 -8.51
N THR A 711 -39.68 -16.16 -7.74
CA THR A 711 -40.41 -15.94 -6.48
C THR A 711 -39.58 -15.12 -5.49
N VAL A 712 -38.29 -15.46 -5.35
CA VAL A 712 -37.38 -14.80 -4.40
C VAL A 712 -37.11 -13.34 -4.78
N VAL A 713 -36.92 -13.02 -6.06
CA VAL A 713 -36.58 -11.64 -6.49
C VAL A 713 -37.81 -10.76 -6.77
N ALA A 714 -39.00 -11.34 -6.95
CA ALA A 714 -40.23 -10.61 -7.29
C ALA A 714 -40.54 -9.39 -6.39
N PRO A 715 -40.36 -9.43 -5.06
CA PRO A 715 -40.60 -8.27 -4.20
C PRO A 715 -39.75 -7.05 -4.54
N TYR A 716 -38.58 -7.23 -5.16
CA TYR A 716 -37.62 -6.15 -5.43
C TYR A 716 -37.75 -5.55 -6.84
N LEU A 717 -38.61 -6.12 -7.69
CA LEU A 717 -38.90 -5.57 -9.02
C LEU A 717 -39.81 -4.33 -8.93
N THR A 718 -40.77 -4.35 -8.00
CA THR A 718 -41.86 -3.37 -7.89
C THR A 718 -41.71 -2.39 -6.72
N ARG A 719 -40.88 -2.70 -5.71
CA ARG A 719 -40.62 -1.79 -4.57
C ARG A 719 -39.82 -0.57 -5.02
N ALA A 720 -40.53 0.54 -5.16
CA ALA A 720 -39.97 1.88 -5.30
C ALA A 720 -39.88 2.58 -3.92
N ASP A 721 -39.63 1.85 -2.83
CA ASP A 721 -39.38 2.48 -1.54
C ASP A 721 -37.99 3.13 -1.54
N THR A 722 -37.84 4.20 -0.76
CA THR A 722 -36.59 5.00 -0.68
C THR A 722 -35.42 4.24 -0.04
N GLY A 723 -35.64 3.01 0.43
CA GLY A 723 -34.65 2.17 1.09
C GLY A 723 -34.10 1.03 0.24
N THR A 724 -34.72 0.68 -0.90
CA THR A 724 -34.24 -0.41 -1.75
C THR A 724 -33.13 0.08 -2.68
N SER A 725 -31.98 -0.60 -2.63
CA SER A 725 -30.83 -0.32 -3.49
C SER A 725 -31.16 -0.50 -4.98
N LEU A 726 -30.92 0.54 -5.79
CA LEU A 726 -31.04 0.50 -7.25
C LEU A 726 -30.16 -0.59 -7.86
N THR A 727 -28.95 -0.79 -7.32
CA THR A 727 -28.06 -1.89 -7.72
C THR A 727 -28.76 -3.24 -7.57
N CYS A 728 -29.39 -3.50 -6.42
CA CYS A 728 -30.12 -4.75 -6.18
C CYS A 728 -31.33 -4.88 -7.10
N ARG A 729 -32.05 -3.78 -7.38
CA ARG A 729 -33.20 -3.77 -8.30
C ARG A 729 -32.79 -4.12 -9.73
N ALA A 730 -31.65 -3.60 -10.21
CA ALA A 730 -31.14 -3.94 -11.53
C ALA A 730 -30.78 -5.43 -11.64
N HIS A 731 -30.08 -5.97 -10.63
CA HIS A 731 -29.73 -7.39 -10.60
C HIS A 731 -30.96 -8.28 -10.44
N ALA A 732 -31.92 -7.94 -9.59
CA ALA A 732 -33.19 -8.65 -9.44
C ALA A 732 -33.96 -8.69 -10.78
N GLY A 733 -33.97 -7.58 -11.52
CA GLY A 733 -34.55 -7.49 -12.86
C GLY A 733 -33.91 -8.47 -13.84
N LEU A 734 -32.57 -8.58 -13.83
CA LEU A 734 -31.83 -9.53 -14.66
C LEU A 734 -32.08 -10.99 -14.28
N VAL A 735 -32.06 -11.31 -12.98
CA VAL A 735 -32.40 -12.66 -12.48
C VAL A 735 -33.80 -13.06 -12.91
N ALA A 736 -34.79 -12.18 -12.73
CA ALA A 736 -36.17 -12.41 -13.15
C ALA A 736 -36.29 -12.63 -14.67
N ALA A 737 -35.57 -11.83 -15.47
CA ALA A 737 -35.63 -11.94 -16.92
C ALA A 737 -34.98 -13.23 -17.44
N LEU A 738 -33.85 -13.65 -16.87
CA LEU A 738 -33.20 -14.92 -17.22
C LEU A 738 -34.06 -16.12 -16.81
N ALA A 739 -34.65 -16.08 -15.62
CA ALA A 739 -35.59 -17.10 -15.15
C ALA A 739 -36.86 -17.18 -16.01
N GLY A 740 -37.38 -16.02 -16.42
CA GLY A 740 -38.51 -15.91 -17.37
C GLY A 740 -38.17 -16.54 -18.72
N LYS A 741 -36.95 -16.35 -19.23
CA LYS A 741 -36.48 -16.98 -20.47
C LYS A 741 -36.41 -18.50 -20.34
N ALA A 742 -35.88 -19.01 -19.21
CA ALA A 742 -35.80 -20.44 -18.94
C ALA A 742 -37.18 -21.12 -18.79
N THR A 743 -38.19 -20.37 -18.34
CA THR A 743 -39.57 -20.87 -18.16
C THR A 743 -40.51 -20.54 -19.32
N GLY A 744 -40.06 -19.79 -20.33
CA GLY A 744 -40.86 -19.39 -21.49
C GLY A 744 -41.85 -18.23 -21.26
N HIS A 745 -41.75 -17.51 -20.14
CA HIS A 745 -42.66 -16.41 -19.81
C HIS A 745 -42.17 -15.06 -20.36
N ARG A 746 -42.62 -14.71 -21.57
CA ARG A 746 -42.21 -13.49 -22.28
C ARG A 746 -42.48 -12.20 -21.48
N ASP A 747 -43.61 -12.11 -20.78
CA ASP A 747 -43.96 -10.90 -20.03
C ASP A 747 -42.99 -10.64 -18.87
N GLN A 748 -42.54 -11.70 -18.19
CA GLN A 748 -41.55 -11.61 -17.11
C GLN A 748 -40.18 -11.20 -17.66
N VAL A 749 -39.80 -11.71 -18.84
CA VAL A 749 -38.59 -11.28 -19.55
C VAL A 749 -38.61 -9.77 -19.83
N MET A 750 -39.69 -9.29 -20.44
CA MET A 750 -39.83 -7.87 -20.78
C MET A 750 -39.83 -6.99 -19.53
N HIS A 751 -40.56 -7.38 -18.49
CA HIS A 751 -40.67 -6.62 -17.26
C HIS A 751 -39.33 -6.54 -16.51
N GLY A 752 -38.69 -7.69 -16.26
CA GLY A 752 -37.41 -7.75 -15.54
C GLY A 752 -36.29 -7.01 -16.27
N LEU A 753 -36.19 -7.18 -17.60
CA LEU A 753 -35.21 -6.47 -18.41
C LEU A 753 -35.50 -4.96 -18.47
N GLY A 754 -36.78 -4.56 -18.55
CA GLY A 754 -37.18 -3.15 -18.49
C GLY A 754 -36.78 -2.47 -17.19
N VAL A 755 -36.94 -3.15 -16.04
CA VAL A 755 -36.47 -2.65 -14.74
C VAL A 755 -34.95 -2.47 -14.74
N ALA A 756 -34.20 -3.46 -15.20
CA ALA A 756 -32.74 -3.39 -15.24
C ALA A 756 -32.23 -2.28 -16.18
N MET A 757 -32.82 -2.15 -17.37
CA MET A 757 -32.46 -1.12 -18.36
C MET A 757 -32.76 0.29 -17.87
N LYS A 758 -33.88 0.49 -17.17
CA LYS A 758 -34.21 1.79 -16.59
C LYS A 758 -33.15 2.25 -15.59
N VAL A 759 -32.73 1.35 -14.69
CA VAL A 759 -31.68 1.66 -13.71
C VAL A 759 -30.33 1.90 -14.39
N ALA A 760 -30.03 1.14 -15.45
CA ALA A 760 -28.82 1.32 -16.24
C ALA A 760 -28.79 2.67 -16.98
N ASP A 761 -29.93 3.14 -17.48
CA ASP A 761 -30.08 4.45 -18.13
C ASP A 761 -29.94 5.61 -17.14
N GLU A 762 -30.55 5.50 -15.96
CA GLU A 762 -30.53 6.55 -14.93
C GLU A 762 -29.15 6.69 -14.25
N GLU A 763 -28.52 5.57 -13.88
CA GLU A 763 -27.32 5.57 -13.02
C GLU A 763 -26.09 4.93 -13.66
N GLY A 764 -26.19 4.40 -14.88
CA GLY A 764 -25.06 3.84 -15.62
C GLY A 764 -24.63 2.43 -15.17
N HIS A 765 -25.48 1.68 -14.46
CA HIS A 765 -25.17 0.31 -14.02
C HIS A 765 -24.82 -0.59 -15.21
N ARG A 766 -23.58 -1.05 -15.28
CA ARG A 766 -23.05 -1.90 -16.37
C ARG A 766 -22.66 -3.28 -15.87
N ARG A 767 -22.11 -3.37 -14.66
CA ARG A 767 -21.56 -4.59 -14.08
C ARG A 767 -22.55 -5.75 -14.05
N CYS A 768 -23.82 -5.47 -13.77
CA CYS A 768 -24.87 -6.48 -13.74
C CYS A 768 -25.08 -7.16 -15.11
N PHE A 769 -24.87 -6.44 -16.22
CA PHE A 769 -24.95 -6.99 -17.57
C PHE A 769 -23.67 -7.71 -17.99
N THR A 770 -22.50 -7.16 -17.66
CA THR A 770 -21.21 -7.80 -18.00
C THR A 770 -20.97 -9.07 -17.20
N ALA A 771 -21.45 -9.13 -15.95
CA ALA A 771 -21.41 -10.33 -15.11
C ALA A 771 -22.24 -11.48 -15.65
N GLY A 772 -23.38 -11.20 -16.28
CA GLY A 772 -24.29 -12.22 -16.80
C GLY A 772 -23.85 -12.86 -18.12
N GLY A 773 -22.73 -12.41 -18.69
CA GLY A 773 -22.06 -13.03 -19.85
C GLY A 773 -22.98 -13.31 -21.05
N HIS A 774 -22.76 -14.46 -21.69
CA HIS A 774 -23.50 -14.90 -22.87
C HIS A 774 -25.02 -15.00 -22.65
N ALA A 775 -25.46 -15.38 -21.44
CA ALA A 775 -26.88 -15.56 -21.15
C ALA A 775 -27.66 -14.24 -21.23
N VAL A 776 -27.08 -13.17 -20.66
CA VAL A 776 -27.65 -11.81 -20.72
C VAL A 776 -27.48 -11.21 -22.11
N GLN A 777 -26.36 -11.43 -22.79
CA GLN A 777 -26.19 -11.00 -24.18
C GLN A 777 -27.26 -11.61 -25.09
N ALA A 778 -27.43 -12.93 -25.06
CA ALA A 778 -28.45 -13.63 -25.85
C ALA A 778 -29.88 -13.22 -25.45
N LEU A 779 -30.10 -12.81 -24.20
CA LEU A 779 -31.38 -12.23 -23.76
C LEU A 779 -31.61 -10.88 -24.43
N ILE A 780 -30.64 -9.97 -24.36
CA ILE A 780 -30.72 -8.62 -24.96
C ILE A 780 -30.91 -8.72 -26.48
N GLU A 781 -30.15 -9.57 -27.18
CA GLU A 781 -30.28 -9.77 -28.63
C GLU A 781 -31.66 -10.32 -29.02
N SER A 782 -32.22 -11.24 -28.22
CA SER A 782 -33.54 -11.81 -28.51
C SER A 782 -34.71 -10.85 -28.32
N VAL A 783 -34.51 -9.78 -27.53
CA VAL A 783 -35.58 -8.85 -27.12
C VAL A 783 -35.35 -7.41 -27.63
N GLY A 784 -34.13 -7.09 -28.09
CA GLY A 784 -33.69 -5.77 -28.54
C GLY A 784 -34.64 -5.09 -29.54
N PRO A 785 -35.17 -5.78 -30.57
CA PRO A 785 -36.12 -5.17 -31.51
C PRO A 785 -37.43 -4.70 -30.87
N ALA A 786 -37.84 -5.28 -29.73
CA ALA A 786 -39.04 -4.91 -28.99
C ALA A 786 -38.80 -3.86 -27.89
N MET A 787 -37.53 -3.49 -27.63
CA MET A 787 -37.11 -2.58 -26.55
C MET A 787 -36.72 -1.20 -27.11
N SER A 788 -37.62 -0.56 -27.87
CA SER A 788 -37.36 0.74 -28.52
C SER A 788 -37.13 1.91 -27.55
N ALA A 789 -37.35 1.71 -26.26
CA ALA A 789 -37.21 2.74 -25.23
C ALA A 789 -35.77 2.98 -24.74
N TYR A 790 -34.83 2.03 -24.95
CA TYR A 790 -33.44 2.16 -24.46
C TYR A 790 -32.32 1.95 -25.52
N PRO A 791 -32.41 2.49 -26.76
CA PRO A 791 -31.39 2.25 -27.80
C PRO A 791 -29.94 2.62 -27.41
N PRO A 792 -29.66 3.75 -26.72
CA PRO A 792 -28.29 4.12 -26.37
C PRO A 792 -27.63 3.16 -25.39
N VAL A 793 -28.39 2.70 -24.39
CA VAL A 793 -27.92 1.77 -23.35
C VAL A 793 -27.68 0.39 -23.95
N VAL A 794 -28.60 -0.10 -24.79
CA VAL A 794 -28.45 -1.39 -25.48
C VAL A 794 -27.23 -1.36 -26.41
N ALA A 795 -27.04 -0.27 -27.18
CA ALA A 795 -25.89 -0.09 -28.05
C ALA A 795 -24.56 -0.01 -27.27
N ALA A 796 -24.54 0.70 -26.14
CA ALA A 796 -23.37 0.76 -25.28
C ALA A 796 -23.04 -0.62 -24.70
N LEU A 797 -24.01 -1.32 -24.12
CA LEU A 797 -23.83 -2.65 -23.52
C LEU A 797 -23.35 -3.68 -24.55
N THR A 798 -23.97 -3.73 -25.73
CA THR A 798 -23.54 -4.62 -26.84
C THR A 798 -22.16 -4.29 -27.39
N ALA A 799 -21.70 -3.04 -27.33
CA ALA A 799 -20.35 -2.65 -27.72
C ALA A 799 -19.28 -2.98 -26.66
N THR A 800 -19.65 -2.99 -25.36
CA THR A 800 -18.74 -3.38 -24.26
C THR A 800 -18.64 -4.89 -24.02
N ILE A 801 -19.66 -5.67 -24.39
CA ILE A 801 -19.64 -7.13 -24.29
C ILE A 801 -18.86 -7.68 -25.49
N ASP A 802 -17.53 -7.73 -25.39
CA ASP A 802 -16.67 -8.32 -26.42
C ASP A 802 -16.95 -9.85 -26.48
N PRO A 803 -17.30 -10.44 -27.64
CA PRO A 803 -17.74 -11.86 -27.78
C PRO A 803 -16.73 -12.89 -27.28
N LEU A 804 -15.53 -12.43 -27.02
CA LEU A 804 -14.39 -13.24 -26.70
C LEU A 804 -13.90 -13.00 -25.25
N VAL A 805 -14.41 -12.00 -24.53
CA VAL A 805 -14.33 -11.89 -23.04
C VAL A 805 -15.36 -12.83 -22.38
N ALA A 806 -16.34 -13.28 -23.15
CA ALA A 806 -17.46 -14.06 -22.67
C ALA A 806 -17.14 -15.57 -22.41
N GLU A 807 -15.91 -16.02 -22.69
CA GLU A 807 -15.33 -17.29 -22.19
C GLU A 807 -14.55 -17.12 -20.86
N ALA A 808 -14.17 -15.88 -20.51
CA ALA A 808 -13.31 -15.54 -19.37
C ALA A 808 -14.09 -15.05 -18.14
N SER A 809 -15.28 -14.47 -18.35
CA SER A 809 -16.26 -14.26 -17.28
C SER A 809 -16.81 -15.63 -16.88
N GLY A 810 -16.57 -16.05 -15.64
CA GLY A 810 -16.91 -17.37 -15.11
C GLY A 810 -18.37 -17.81 -15.33
N PRO A 811 -18.69 -19.10 -15.10
CA PRO A 811 -19.95 -19.72 -15.47
C PRO A 811 -21.11 -19.17 -14.63
N HIS A 812 -21.65 -18.02 -15.00
CA HIS A 812 -22.86 -17.48 -14.43
C HIS A 812 -24.01 -17.65 -15.43
N LEU A 813 -25.05 -18.36 -14.97
CA LEU A 813 -26.38 -18.43 -15.57
C LEU A 813 -26.52 -19.27 -16.85
N SER A 814 -25.65 -20.26 -17.06
CA SER A 814 -25.79 -21.26 -18.11
C SER A 814 -26.80 -22.35 -17.71
N SER A 815 -27.91 -22.45 -18.43
CA SER A 815 -28.70 -23.69 -18.49
C SER A 815 -27.89 -24.75 -19.24
N HIS A 816 -27.58 -25.87 -18.59
CA HIS A 816 -26.86 -26.97 -19.21
C HIS A 816 -27.63 -27.57 -20.40
N GLN A 817 -27.06 -27.46 -21.60
CA GLN A 817 -27.25 -28.43 -22.68
C GLN A 817 -25.90 -28.79 -23.31
N GLY A 818 -25.60 -30.09 -23.33
CA GLY A 818 -24.57 -30.68 -24.20
C GLY A 818 -23.27 -31.10 -23.51
N ALA A 819 -23.18 -32.37 -23.13
CA ALA A 819 -21.94 -33.04 -22.79
C ALA A 819 -21.00 -33.12 -24.00
N GLY A 820 -19.72 -32.77 -23.81
CA GLY A 820 -18.68 -32.89 -24.82
C GLY A 820 -17.31 -32.54 -24.23
N SER A 821 -16.61 -33.57 -23.73
CA SER A 821 -15.17 -33.67 -23.47
C SER A 821 -14.33 -32.40 -23.73
N ALA A 822 -13.92 -31.70 -22.66
CA ALA A 822 -12.84 -30.73 -22.71
C ALA A 822 -11.56 -31.38 -22.16
N ILE A 823 -10.72 -31.90 -23.07
CA ILE A 823 -9.30 -32.09 -22.78
C ILE A 823 -8.71 -30.68 -22.70
N VAL A 824 -8.49 -30.17 -21.49
CA VAL A 824 -7.77 -28.91 -21.26
C VAL A 824 -6.30 -29.15 -21.61
N GLY A 825 -5.91 -28.69 -22.81
CA GLY A 825 -4.51 -28.67 -23.24
C GLY A 825 -3.72 -27.72 -22.34
N THR A 826 -2.78 -28.26 -21.57
CA THR A 826 -1.85 -27.48 -20.76
C THR A 826 -0.76 -26.89 -21.66
N LEU A 827 -0.47 -25.59 -21.53
CA LEU A 827 0.67 -24.96 -22.20
C LEU A 827 1.98 -25.60 -21.71
N VAL A 828 2.87 -25.95 -22.64
CA VAL A 828 4.23 -26.46 -22.34
C VAL A 828 5.08 -25.42 -21.59
N GLU A 829 4.81 -24.12 -21.81
CA GLU A 829 5.45 -23.01 -21.12
C GLU A 829 4.39 -21.95 -20.72
N PRO A 830 4.15 -21.70 -19.42
CA PRO A 830 3.12 -20.76 -18.99
C PRO A 830 3.48 -19.30 -19.36
N LEU A 831 2.44 -18.50 -19.60
CA LEU A 831 2.58 -17.06 -19.78
C LEU A 831 2.94 -16.39 -18.46
N THR A 832 3.88 -15.46 -18.48
CA THR A 832 4.24 -14.66 -17.30
C THR A 832 3.13 -13.66 -16.96
N SER A 833 3.08 -13.16 -15.72
CA SER A 833 2.10 -12.14 -15.30
C SER A 833 2.10 -10.90 -16.21
N ARG A 834 3.28 -10.47 -16.66
CA ARG A 834 3.44 -9.33 -17.59
C ARG A 834 2.98 -9.66 -19.02
N GLU A 835 3.26 -10.86 -19.52
CA GLU A 835 2.76 -11.35 -20.81
C GLU A 835 1.25 -11.50 -20.78
N ARG A 836 0.66 -11.98 -19.68
CA ARG A 836 -0.80 -11.99 -19.48
C ARG A 836 -1.39 -10.59 -19.43
N THR A 837 -0.73 -9.65 -18.76
CA THR A 837 -1.14 -8.25 -18.75
C THR A 837 -1.11 -7.66 -20.16
N VAL A 838 -0.04 -7.84 -20.94
CA VAL A 838 0.01 -7.36 -22.33
C VAL A 838 -0.99 -8.10 -23.23
N LEU A 839 -1.19 -9.40 -23.03
CA LEU A 839 -2.17 -10.22 -23.75
C LEU A 839 -3.60 -9.71 -23.50
N ARG A 840 -3.92 -9.20 -22.31
CA ARG A 840 -5.20 -8.54 -21.98
C ARG A 840 -5.43 -7.27 -22.80
N TYR A 841 -4.42 -6.42 -22.96
CA TYR A 841 -4.56 -5.23 -23.83
C TYR A 841 -4.53 -5.54 -25.33
N LEU A 842 -4.04 -6.72 -25.73
CA LEU A 842 -4.12 -7.17 -27.13
C LEU A 842 -5.55 -7.50 -27.57
N GLN A 843 -6.49 -7.71 -26.63
CA GLN A 843 -7.90 -7.98 -26.92
C GLN A 843 -8.62 -6.81 -27.60
N GLY A 844 -8.27 -5.56 -27.25
CA GLY A 844 -8.89 -4.34 -27.82
C GLY A 844 -8.26 -3.87 -29.14
N THR A 845 -8.67 -2.70 -29.64
CA THR A 845 -8.10 -2.04 -30.84
C THR A 845 -6.82 -1.24 -30.56
N LEU A 846 -6.42 -1.13 -29.29
CA LEU A 846 -5.26 -0.36 -28.84
C LEU A 846 -4.00 -0.76 -29.61
N SER A 847 -3.33 0.23 -30.18
CA SER A 847 -2.02 0.07 -30.79
C SER A 847 -0.99 -0.27 -29.71
N HIS A 848 0.13 -0.90 -30.10
CA HIS A 848 1.22 -1.18 -29.15
C HIS A 848 1.74 0.09 -28.43
N VAL A 849 1.48 1.28 -29.00
CA VAL A 849 1.83 2.58 -28.42
C VAL A 849 0.92 2.93 -27.24
N GLU A 850 -0.38 2.75 -27.40
CA GLU A 850 -1.37 3.06 -26.37
C GLU A 850 -1.33 2.04 -25.24
N ILE A 851 -1.14 0.75 -25.56
CA ILE A 851 -0.94 -0.31 -24.55
C ILE A 851 0.28 0.00 -23.67
N ALA A 852 1.33 0.55 -24.26
CA ALA A 852 2.54 0.91 -23.54
C ALA A 852 2.32 2.11 -22.62
N ALA A 853 1.60 3.13 -23.09
CA ALA A 853 1.25 4.30 -22.29
C ALA A 853 0.39 3.91 -21.07
N LEU A 854 -0.62 3.05 -21.26
CA LEU A 854 -1.51 2.57 -20.20
C LEU A 854 -0.77 1.76 -19.15
N LEU A 855 0.18 0.94 -19.58
CA LEU A 855 0.97 0.11 -18.68
C LEU A 855 2.19 0.82 -18.09
N TYR A 856 2.38 2.10 -18.41
CA TYR A 856 3.60 2.86 -18.10
C TYR A 856 4.88 2.09 -18.46
N ILE A 857 4.80 1.31 -19.55
CA ILE A 857 5.91 0.57 -20.11
C ILE A 857 6.15 1.04 -21.55
N SER A 858 7.00 0.29 -22.22
CA SER A 858 7.56 0.62 -23.49
C SER A 858 6.77 -0.06 -24.64
N VAL A 859 6.45 0.65 -25.74
CA VAL A 859 5.90 0.10 -27.01
C VAL A 859 6.66 -1.15 -27.48
N ASN A 860 7.98 -1.18 -27.27
CA ASN A 860 8.81 -2.32 -27.65
C ASN A 860 8.73 -3.45 -26.64
N THR A 861 8.52 -3.14 -25.36
CA THR A 861 8.23 -4.12 -24.30
C THR A 861 6.88 -4.76 -24.55
N VAL A 862 5.89 -3.96 -24.96
CA VAL A 862 4.60 -4.47 -25.47
C VAL A 862 4.84 -5.37 -26.67
N LYS A 863 5.54 -4.93 -27.73
CA LYS A 863 5.85 -5.77 -28.90
C LYS A 863 6.61 -7.06 -28.56
N THR A 864 7.48 -7.03 -27.54
CA THR A 864 8.24 -8.21 -27.10
C THR A 864 7.37 -9.19 -26.34
N HIS A 865 6.52 -8.71 -25.43
CA HIS A 865 5.50 -9.53 -24.81
C HIS A 865 4.54 -10.09 -25.86
N VAL A 866 4.09 -9.30 -26.84
CA VAL A 866 3.26 -9.75 -27.98
C VAL A 866 3.94 -10.90 -28.74
N LYS A 867 5.23 -10.77 -29.04
CA LYS A 867 5.99 -11.82 -29.74
C LYS A 867 6.13 -13.11 -28.89
N ASN A 868 6.37 -12.98 -27.59
CA ASN A 868 6.47 -14.13 -26.69
C ASN A 868 5.11 -14.81 -26.48
N ILE A 869 4.06 -14.02 -26.37
CA ILE A 869 2.67 -14.47 -26.35
C ILE A 869 2.38 -15.29 -27.61
N TYR A 870 2.72 -14.76 -28.78
CA TYR A 870 2.54 -15.44 -30.07
C TYR A 870 3.30 -16.77 -30.12
N ARG A 871 4.57 -16.77 -29.70
CA ARG A 871 5.39 -17.99 -29.61
C ARG A 871 4.80 -19.02 -28.64
N LYS A 872 4.40 -18.61 -27.44
CA LYS A 872 3.90 -19.51 -26.38
C LYS A 872 2.51 -20.07 -26.68
N LEU A 873 1.70 -19.31 -27.42
CA LEU A 873 0.37 -19.73 -27.85
C LEU A 873 0.36 -20.40 -29.23
N GLY A 874 1.49 -20.43 -29.95
CA GLY A 874 1.57 -20.97 -31.31
C GLY A 874 0.80 -20.15 -32.35
N ALA A 875 0.72 -18.84 -32.16
CA ALA A 875 -0.03 -17.92 -33.02
C ALA A 875 0.89 -17.01 -33.83
N ASP A 876 0.53 -16.68 -35.07
CA ASP A 876 1.34 -15.82 -35.93
C ASP A 876 0.82 -14.37 -35.98
N ARG A 877 -0.43 -14.15 -35.54
CA ARG A 877 -1.13 -12.86 -35.69
C ARG A 877 -1.98 -12.54 -34.47
N ARG A 878 -2.21 -11.24 -34.22
CA ARG A 878 -2.97 -10.71 -33.07
C ARG A 878 -4.31 -11.40 -32.84
N LYS A 879 -5.13 -11.55 -33.89
CA LYS A 879 -6.44 -12.22 -33.78
C LYS A 879 -6.33 -13.69 -33.42
N GLU A 880 -5.32 -14.38 -33.91
CA GLU A 880 -5.10 -15.81 -33.67
C GLU A 880 -4.53 -16.07 -32.27
N ALA A 881 -3.61 -15.23 -31.79
CA ALA A 881 -3.07 -15.29 -30.45
C ALA A 881 -4.15 -15.02 -29.40
N VAL A 882 -5.02 -14.04 -29.67
CA VAL A 882 -6.13 -13.73 -28.79
C VAL A 882 -7.18 -14.85 -28.80
N ARG A 883 -7.46 -15.49 -29.95
CA ARG A 883 -8.35 -16.66 -30.02
C ARG A 883 -7.80 -17.86 -29.24
N LEU A 884 -6.54 -18.26 -29.50
CA LEU A 884 -5.89 -19.41 -28.83
C LEU A 884 -5.71 -19.18 -27.33
N ALA A 885 -5.43 -17.95 -26.89
CA ALA A 885 -5.41 -17.61 -25.48
C ALA A 885 -6.76 -17.78 -24.78
N ARG A 886 -7.87 -17.55 -25.49
CA ARG A 886 -9.24 -17.68 -24.96
C ARG A 886 -9.67 -19.15 -24.90
N GLU A 887 -9.38 -19.93 -25.95
CA GLU A 887 -9.54 -21.40 -25.97
C GLU A 887 -8.77 -22.10 -24.83
N LEU A 888 -7.62 -21.55 -24.42
CA LEU A 888 -6.77 -22.07 -23.33
C LEU A 888 -7.08 -21.47 -21.94
N ARG A 889 -8.11 -20.62 -21.80
CA ARG A 889 -8.49 -19.93 -20.55
C ARG A 889 -7.37 -19.08 -19.91
N LEU A 890 -6.54 -18.44 -20.74
CA LEU A 890 -5.42 -17.58 -20.32
C LEU A 890 -5.76 -16.08 -20.44
N LEU A 891 -6.92 -15.78 -21.00
CA LEU A 891 -7.47 -14.46 -21.27
C LEU A 891 -8.92 -14.37 -20.86
#